data_AF-A0A485L394-F1
#
_entry.id   AF-A0A485L394-F1
#
_cell.length_a   1.000
_cell.length_b   1.000
_cell.length_c   1.000
_cell.angle_alpha   90.00
_cell.angle_beta   90.00
_cell.angle_gamma   90.00
#
_symmetry.space_group_name_H-M   'P 1'
#
loop_
_entity.id
_entity.type
_entity.pdbx_description
1 polymer ?
#
loop_
_entity_poly.entity_id
_entity_poly.type
_entity_poly.pdbx_seq_one_letter_code
_entity_poly.pdbx_strand_id
1 'polypeptide(L)'
;MSLMSQTSNAPTYHSISVPDVSQDGEVLQKDKVEEPVSCGRKLLDVLLCPFKCVYNLVCATLLVVLGLVFFVVLGGGALLLNFVVCSFEMVFAPLLGFRKWLGRKHEWTIYCLAVKTQYREAQFYRDNAKRFDEIEGATTTKHLDKPLRDCTKAQIEAVASLIDGGKKFIEVKDTMSLSSVVVSTIFFVAYLVYFWHKGFVISDVNSKVHDALAIILPLLLTEELAAGLSQVQVWWKWDNYNNKYESSTLFSSDGDDDENAPPKTKGEPLTKEEAEQIKLKLNKHKMAFDKHVNEQCSTVGVGAAEMTGFATFIASLWTLFFLLQGYIVESTDHHAWMAPTYWFLVGYSGFLVAFCYVPFFAKSSEQQKEEFESVTASCEAHLLIQHMTELQDAVVNIVTKKGTEPVGVARPAIYRLRKQAIHAMEPHDVVSYALYVLALYSYSFFTGQVNGVAIDDFLKAKPESKNQPVLNPVDMNKYYWTGRLGETVDEGNVDDVLPSFLVQLPYTDEELNQVEADNDDDYVARDMTLFAMPIMGVHTFEDVLTERSVTEMSTIFDNPLVQEKKIYMLPDSDDLVCIGLEVKIMENYIVSIYLISESGAKFGRGHIYVSANELQPVLHLNPHADAETPMTFVEVVEEDAMRAFAACTLDIDPKVITKPILRGAVEGV
;
A
#
# COMPACT_ATOMS: atom_id res chain seq x y z
N MET A 1 -28.51 20.47 61.35
CA MET A 1 -29.57 20.72 60.36
C MET A 1 -29.35 19.73 59.22
N SER A 2 -29.89 18.51 59.30
CA SER A 2 -31.24 18.09 58.88
C SER A 2 -31.42 18.23 57.37
N LEU A 3 -31.07 17.20 56.58
CA LEU A 3 -31.91 16.09 56.04
C LEU A 3 -32.28 16.41 54.57
N MET A 4 -32.21 15.55 53.55
CA MET A 4 -31.73 14.17 53.27
C MET A 4 -31.92 14.01 51.72
N SER A 5 -30.96 13.55 50.90
CA SER A 5 -30.67 12.15 50.45
C SER A 5 -31.84 11.43 49.76
N GLN A 6 -31.73 10.46 48.83
CA GLN A 6 -30.72 9.90 47.91
C GLN A 6 -31.43 8.71 47.19
N THR A 7 -30.82 8.14 46.12
CA THR A 7 -30.87 6.70 45.69
C THR A 7 -32.20 6.13 45.13
N SER A 8 -32.30 5.35 44.02
CA SER A 8 -31.56 4.23 43.39
C SER A 8 -32.32 2.89 43.53
N ASN A 9 -32.45 2.18 42.40
CA ASN A 9 -32.64 0.73 42.17
C ASN A 9 -33.99 -0.02 42.40
N ALA A 10 -34.29 -0.85 41.38
CA ALA A 10 -35.11 -2.08 41.21
C ALA A 10 -36.12 -2.58 42.27
N PRO A 11 -37.13 -3.38 41.85
CA PRO A 11 -37.13 -4.78 42.33
C PRO A 11 -37.69 -5.87 41.39
N THR A 12 -37.51 -7.09 41.89
CA THR A 12 -37.57 -8.46 41.35
C THR A 12 -38.91 -9.18 41.59
N TYR A 13 -39.09 -10.32 40.89
CA TYR A 13 -40.12 -11.38 40.94
C TYR A 13 -40.78 -11.75 42.29
N HIS A 14 -42.04 -12.19 42.22
CA HIS A 14 -42.64 -13.20 43.12
C HIS A 14 -43.55 -14.20 42.36
N SER A 15 -43.37 -15.48 42.71
CA SER A 15 -44.10 -16.69 42.31
C SER A 15 -45.26 -17.01 43.29
N ILE A 16 -45.93 -18.17 43.09
CA ILE A 16 -46.91 -18.92 43.95
C ILE A 16 -48.31 -18.98 43.28
N SER A 17 -49.06 -20.09 43.12
CA SER A 17 -48.96 -21.53 43.43
C SER A 17 -50.05 -22.32 42.67
N VAL A 18 -49.79 -23.60 42.41
CA VAL A 18 -50.76 -24.64 41.95
C VAL A 18 -51.66 -25.09 43.11
N PRO A 19 -52.91 -25.51 42.85
CA PRO A 19 -53.27 -26.87 43.24
C PRO A 19 -54.06 -27.64 42.16
N ASP A 20 -53.67 -28.91 41.99
CA ASP A 20 -54.47 -29.99 41.41
C ASP A 20 -55.68 -30.31 42.31
N VAL A 21 -56.72 -30.91 41.72
CA VAL A 21 -57.37 -32.18 42.14
C VAL A 21 -58.85 -32.26 41.67
N SER A 22 -59.04 -33.19 40.72
CA SER A 22 -60.15 -34.15 40.50
C SER A 22 -61.64 -33.75 40.43
N GLN A 23 -62.22 -34.18 39.32
CA GLN A 23 -63.42 -35.04 39.14
C GLN A 23 -64.86 -34.48 39.18
N ASP A 24 -65.48 -34.74 38.02
CA ASP A 24 -66.85 -35.24 37.77
C ASP A 24 -68.06 -34.29 37.88
N GLY A 25 -68.80 -34.16 36.76
CA GLY A 25 -70.12 -33.54 36.72
C GLY A 25 -70.61 -33.10 35.34
N GLU A 26 -71.11 -34.07 34.58
CA GLU A 26 -71.87 -34.07 33.32
C GLU A 26 -72.67 -32.83 32.81
N VAL A 27 -72.60 -32.69 31.47
CA VAL A 27 -73.69 -32.43 30.49
C VAL A 27 -74.25 -31.01 30.33
N LEU A 28 -73.91 -30.38 29.18
CA LEU A 28 -74.91 -29.98 28.18
C LEU A 28 -74.27 -29.64 26.82
N GLN A 29 -74.66 -30.42 25.80
CA GLN A 29 -74.35 -30.25 24.37
C GLN A 29 -74.82 -28.90 23.82
N LYS A 30 -73.98 -28.30 22.96
CA LYS A 30 -74.43 -27.40 21.90
C LYS A 30 -73.61 -27.66 20.65
N ASP A 31 -74.30 -28.15 19.63
CA ASP A 31 -73.77 -28.51 18.31
C ASP A 31 -72.96 -27.37 17.68
N LYS A 32 -71.74 -27.70 17.23
CA LYS A 32 -70.94 -26.89 16.31
C LYS A 32 -70.98 -27.53 14.93
N VAL A 33 -71.45 -26.75 13.96
CA VAL A 33 -71.39 -27.03 12.53
C VAL A 33 -69.91 -27.11 12.10
N GLU A 34 -69.50 -28.24 11.53
CA GLU A 34 -68.22 -28.42 10.84
C GLU A 34 -68.29 -27.86 9.42
N GLU A 35 -67.38 -26.96 9.07
CA GLU A 35 -66.99 -26.69 7.67
C GLU A 35 -65.69 -27.46 7.34
N PRO A 36 -65.59 -28.12 6.17
CA PRO A 36 -64.42 -28.91 5.82
C PRO A 36 -63.28 -28.03 5.30
N VAL A 37 -62.22 -27.89 6.09
CA VAL A 37 -60.98 -27.21 5.68
C VAL A 37 -60.18 -28.11 4.72
N SER A 38 -60.32 -27.82 3.42
CA SER A 38 -59.29 -27.84 2.37
C SER A 38 -58.03 -28.70 2.64
N CYS A 39 -58.15 -30.02 2.47
CA CYS A 39 -57.01 -30.94 2.35
C CYS A 39 -56.23 -30.73 1.01
N GLY A 40 -56.87 -30.12 0.00
CA GLY A 40 -56.29 -29.89 -1.32
C GLY A 40 -55.13 -28.89 -1.38
N ARG A 41 -55.13 -27.81 -0.59
CA ARG A 41 -54.04 -26.80 -0.60
C ARG A 41 -52.72 -27.33 -0.03
N LYS A 42 -52.78 -28.12 1.05
CA LYS A 42 -51.56 -28.70 1.65
C LYS A 42 -50.91 -29.77 0.77
N LEU A 43 -51.71 -30.53 0.01
CA LEU A 43 -51.20 -31.52 -0.94
C LEU A 43 -50.55 -30.84 -2.16
N LEU A 44 -51.13 -29.73 -2.62
CA LEU A 44 -50.60 -28.94 -3.75
C LEU A 44 -49.26 -28.28 -3.41
N ASP A 45 -49.11 -27.73 -2.19
CA ASP A 45 -47.86 -27.10 -1.74
C ASP A 45 -46.73 -28.12 -1.54
N VAL A 46 -47.04 -29.34 -1.10
CA VAL A 46 -46.05 -30.44 -0.98
C VAL A 46 -45.63 -30.98 -2.34
N LEU A 47 -46.54 -31.06 -3.32
CA LEU A 47 -46.25 -31.46 -4.71
C LEU A 47 -45.48 -30.39 -5.50
N LEU A 48 -45.70 -29.10 -5.21
CA LEU A 48 -45.04 -27.97 -5.88
C LEU A 48 -43.67 -27.63 -5.27
N CYS A 49 -43.37 -28.08 -4.04
CA CYS A 49 -42.08 -27.87 -3.39
C CYS A 49 -40.86 -28.41 -4.18
N PRO A 50 -40.87 -29.66 -4.70
CA PRO A 50 -39.78 -30.14 -5.55
C PRO A 50 -39.68 -29.36 -6.86
N PHE A 51 -40.79 -28.95 -7.46
CA PHE A 51 -40.79 -28.10 -8.66
C PHE A 51 -40.21 -26.71 -8.39
N LYS A 52 -40.47 -26.13 -7.22
CA LYS A 52 -39.93 -24.81 -6.82
C LYS A 52 -38.44 -24.89 -6.50
N CYS A 53 -37.98 -25.96 -5.86
CA CYS A 53 -36.56 -26.22 -5.66
C CYS A 53 -35.83 -26.49 -6.98
N VAL A 54 -36.39 -27.30 -7.89
CA VAL A 54 -35.82 -27.55 -9.21
C VAL A 54 -35.81 -26.28 -10.05
N TYR A 55 -36.88 -25.47 -10.02
CA TYR A 55 -36.94 -24.18 -10.71
C TYR A 55 -35.91 -23.18 -10.18
N ASN A 56 -35.74 -23.07 -8.86
CA ASN A 56 -34.74 -22.20 -8.25
C ASN A 56 -33.31 -22.71 -8.52
N LEU A 57 -33.08 -24.03 -8.50
CA LEU A 57 -31.79 -24.64 -8.84
C LEU A 57 -31.45 -24.39 -10.32
N VAL A 58 -32.42 -24.55 -11.22
CA VAL A 58 -32.28 -24.27 -12.66
C VAL A 58 -32.04 -22.78 -12.89
N CYS A 59 -32.74 -21.87 -12.21
CA CYS A 59 -32.51 -20.43 -12.32
C CYS A 59 -31.15 -20.01 -11.75
N ALA A 60 -30.72 -20.59 -10.62
CA ALA A 60 -29.41 -20.33 -10.03
C ALA A 60 -28.28 -20.86 -10.92
N THR A 61 -28.41 -22.06 -11.48
CA THR A 61 -27.43 -22.59 -12.44
C THR A 61 -27.43 -21.80 -13.75
N LEU A 62 -28.59 -21.36 -14.25
CA LEU A 62 -28.65 -20.45 -15.41
C LEU A 62 -27.99 -19.11 -15.11
N LEU A 63 -28.17 -18.53 -13.92
CA LEU A 63 -27.50 -17.31 -13.51
C LEU A 63 -25.99 -17.48 -13.35
N VAL A 64 -25.52 -18.62 -12.83
CA VAL A 64 -24.09 -18.93 -12.75
C VAL A 64 -23.49 -19.17 -14.13
N VAL A 65 -24.20 -19.86 -15.03
CA VAL A 65 -23.76 -20.09 -16.41
C VAL A 65 -23.80 -18.78 -17.21
N LEU A 66 -24.84 -17.96 -17.09
CA LEU A 66 -24.89 -16.63 -17.69
C LEU A 66 -23.82 -15.71 -17.12
N GLY A 67 -23.56 -15.78 -15.81
CA GLY A 67 -22.48 -15.07 -15.15
C GLY A 67 -21.12 -15.51 -15.68
N LEU A 68 -20.86 -16.82 -15.77
CA LEU A 68 -19.62 -17.37 -16.34
C LEU A 68 -19.46 -17.01 -17.81
N VAL A 69 -20.52 -17.11 -18.63
CA VAL A 69 -20.49 -16.69 -20.03
C VAL A 69 -20.27 -15.18 -20.12
N PHE A 70 -20.90 -14.37 -19.27
CA PHE A 70 -20.69 -12.93 -19.19
C PHE A 70 -19.25 -12.59 -18.78
N PHE A 71 -18.66 -13.27 -17.80
CA PHE A 71 -17.26 -13.11 -17.41
C PHE A 71 -16.29 -13.61 -18.47
N VAL A 72 -16.58 -14.69 -19.20
CA VAL A 72 -15.73 -15.19 -20.30
C VAL A 72 -15.84 -14.29 -21.53
N VAL A 73 -17.03 -13.77 -21.84
CA VAL A 73 -17.27 -12.86 -22.98
C VAL A 73 -16.74 -11.46 -22.67
N LEU A 74 -16.93 -10.94 -21.46
CA LEU A 74 -16.35 -9.66 -21.05
C LEU A 74 -14.87 -9.76 -20.75
N GLY A 75 -14.40 -10.82 -20.11
CA GLY A 75 -12.97 -11.04 -19.83
C GLY A 75 -12.19 -11.34 -21.11
N GLY A 76 -12.70 -12.26 -21.94
CA GLY A 76 -12.14 -12.52 -23.27
C GLY A 76 -12.28 -11.32 -24.21
N GLY A 77 -13.41 -10.61 -24.15
CA GLY A 77 -13.64 -9.36 -24.89
C GLY A 77 -12.73 -8.23 -24.43
N ALA A 78 -12.45 -8.10 -23.14
CA ALA A 78 -11.52 -7.13 -22.57
C ALA A 78 -10.07 -7.47 -22.93
N LEU A 79 -9.68 -8.75 -22.93
CA LEU A 79 -8.36 -9.18 -23.40
C LEU A 79 -8.18 -8.95 -24.90
N LEU A 80 -9.22 -9.19 -25.70
CA LEU A 80 -9.20 -8.96 -27.15
C LEU A 80 -9.22 -7.46 -27.47
N LEU A 81 -10.03 -6.68 -26.75
CA LEU A 81 -10.04 -5.22 -26.80
C LEU A 81 -8.68 -4.67 -26.39
N ASN A 82 -8.10 -5.18 -25.31
CA ASN A 82 -6.77 -4.81 -24.85
C ASN A 82 -5.70 -5.13 -25.89
N PHE A 83 -5.74 -6.32 -26.48
CA PHE A 83 -4.83 -6.69 -27.57
C PHE A 83 -4.97 -5.73 -28.76
N VAL A 84 -6.20 -5.38 -29.14
CA VAL A 84 -6.49 -4.42 -30.21
C VAL A 84 -6.00 -3.01 -29.85
N VAL A 85 -6.27 -2.54 -28.64
CA VAL A 85 -5.86 -1.22 -28.13
C VAL A 85 -4.33 -1.13 -28.03
N CYS A 86 -3.66 -2.13 -27.45
CA CYS A 86 -2.20 -2.19 -27.38
C CYS A 86 -1.57 -2.23 -28.79
N SER A 87 -2.15 -3.02 -29.70
CA SER A 87 -1.70 -3.06 -31.10
C SER A 87 -1.90 -1.71 -31.79
N PHE A 88 -3.01 -1.04 -31.52
CA PHE A 88 -3.31 0.27 -32.07
C PHE A 88 -2.38 1.35 -31.50
N GLU A 89 -2.14 1.36 -30.20
CA GLU A 89 -1.24 2.29 -29.52
C GLU A 89 0.21 2.12 -29.98
N MET A 90 0.67 0.89 -30.22
CA MET A 90 2.03 0.60 -30.69
C MET A 90 2.27 1.00 -32.15
N VAL A 91 1.26 0.80 -33.00
CA VAL A 91 1.40 1.02 -34.45
C VAL A 91 1.02 2.44 -34.84
N PHE A 92 -0.09 2.96 -34.31
CA PHE A 92 -0.65 4.25 -34.75
C PHE A 92 -0.21 5.43 -33.88
N ALA A 93 -0.03 5.28 -32.57
CA ALA A 93 0.35 6.41 -31.71
C ALA A 93 1.72 7.03 -32.08
N PRO A 94 2.74 6.25 -32.51
CA PRO A 94 3.99 6.82 -33.00
C PRO A 94 3.85 7.48 -34.37
N LEU A 95 3.00 6.94 -35.26
CA LEU A 95 2.76 7.50 -36.59
C LEU A 95 2.03 8.85 -36.53
N LEU A 96 1.15 9.02 -35.54
CA LEU A 96 0.38 10.24 -35.30
C LEU A 96 1.10 11.25 -34.39
N GLY A 97 2.33 10.94 -33.96
CA GLY A 97 3.14 11.83 -33.11
C GLY A 97 2.68 11.92 -31.64
N PHE A 98 1.68 11.15 -31.23
CA PHE A 98 1.23 11.07 -29.84
C PHE A 98 2.25 10.38 -28.92
N ARG A 99 3.18 9.59 -29.48
CA ARG A 99 4.11 8.75 -28.73
C ARG A 99 5.51 8.77 -29.36
N LYS A 100 6.56 9.04 -28.57
CA LYS A 100 7.96 9.03 -29.06
C LYS A 100 8.42 7.61 -29.40
N TRP A 101 8.81 7.35 -30.64
CA TRP A 101 9.33 6.04 -31.05
C TRP A 101 10.70 5.76 -30.40
N LEU A 102 10.81 4.64 -29.67
CA LEU A 102 12.05 4.25 -28.96
C LEU A 102 12.93 3.27 -29.74
N GLY A 103 12.47 2.79 -30.91
CA GLY A 103 13.18 1.78 -31.69
C GLY A 103 12.53 0.40 -31.61
N ARG A 104 12.74 -0.41 -32.65
CA ARG A 104 12.03 -1.69 -32.83
C ARG A 104 12.23 -2.69 -31.69
N LYS A 105 13.45 -2.75 -31.11
CA LYS A 105 13.79 -3.64 -30.00
C LYS A 105 12.95 -3.28 -28.75
N HIS A 106 12.96 -2.01 -28.35
CA HIS A 106 12.24 -1.56 -27.16
C HIS A 106 10.73 -1.61 -27.33
N GLU A 107 10.19 -1.18 -28.48
CA GLU A 107 8.75 -1.24 -28.73
C GLU A 107 8.23 -2.70 -28.71
N TRP A 108 9.02 -3.66 -29.21
CA TRP A 108 8.67 -5.08 -29.10
C TRP A 108 8.67 -5.58 -27.65
N THR A 109 9.66 -5.20 -26.84
CA THR A 109 9.70 -5.57 -25.42
C THR A 109 8.53 -4.97 -24.65
N ILE A 110 8.21 -3.69 -24.87
CA ILE A 110 7.04 -3.01 -24.26
C ILE A 110 5.75 -3.71 -24.70
N TYR A 111 5.66 -4.15 -25.96
CA TYR A 111 4.48 -4.85 -26.47
C TYR A 111 4.29 -6.21 -25.82
N CYS A 112 5.36 -7.00 -25.69
CA CYS A 112 5.29 -8.27 -24.98
C CYS A 112 4.85 -8.09 -23.52
N LEU A 113 5.31 -7.04 -22.84
CA LEU A 113 4.90 -6.72 -21.47
C LEU A 113 3.42 -6.28 -21.41
N ALA A 114 2.98 -5.40 -22.33
CA ALA A 114 1.59 -4.93 -22.39
C ALA A 114 0.59 -6.04 -22.74
N VAL A 115 0.93 -6.97 -23.65
CA VAL A 115 0.09 -8.14 -23.97
C VAL A 115 -0.01 -9.09 -22.78
N LYS A 116 1.05 -9.22 -21.97
CA LYS A 116 1.04 -9.94 -20.70
C LYS A 116 0.30 -9.19 -19.59
N THR A 117 -0.37 -8.07 -19.89
CA THR A 117 -1.04 -7.19 -18.93
C THR A 117 -0.10 -6.58 -17.88
N GLN A 118 1.22 -6.62 -18.11
CA GLN A 118 2.25 -6.03 -17.25
C GLN A 118 2.52 -4.56 -17.65
N TYR A 119 1.48 -3.72 -17.67
CA TYR A 119 1.58 -2.34 -18.15
C TYR A 119 2.57 -1.49 -17.36
N ARG A 120 2.71 -1.76 -16.06
CA ARG A 120 3.66 -1.04 -15.20
C ARG A 120 5.09 -1.31 -15.60
N GLU A 121 5.45 -2.58 -15.75
CA GLU A 121 6.79 -2.99 -16.20
C GLU A 121 7.06 -2.45 -17.60
N ALA A 122 6.03 -2.43 -18.46
CA ALA A 122 6.11 -1.85 -19.80
C ALA A 122 6.38 -0.33 -19.75
N GLN A 123 5.70 0.41 -18.88
CA GLN A 123 5.87 1.85 -18.70
C GLN A 123 7.21 2.20 -18.06
N PHE A 124 7.59 1.51 -16.98
CA PHE A 124 8.90 1.66 -16.33
C PHE A 124 10.05 1.40 -17.32
N TYR A 125 9.96 0.31 -18.10
CA TYR A 125 10.94 0.01 -19.13
C TYR A 125 10.98 1.09 -20.21
N ARG A 126 9.81 1.58 -20.65
CA ARG A 126 9.70 2.64 -21.65
C ARG A 126 10.36 3.94 -21.21
N ASP A 127 10.15 4.34 -19.97
CA ASP A 127 10.65 5.60 -19.41
C ASP A 127 12.18 5.57 -19.22
N ASN A 128 12.75 4.38 -19.03
CA ASN A 128 14.18 4.19 -18.79
C ASN A 128 14.94 3.55 -19.95
N ALA A 129 14.28 3.11 -21.03
CA ALA A 129 14.88 2.33 -22.12
C ALA A 129 16.17 2.96 -22.69
N LYS A 130 16.14 4.26 -23.01
CA LYS A 130 17.32 4.96 -23.53
C LYS A 130 18.46 5.03 -22.52
N ARG A 131 18.13 5.21 -21.24
CA ARG A 131 19.12 5.27 -20.16
C ARG A 131 19.71 3.88 -19.91
N PHE A 132 18.91 2.83 -20.05
CA PHE A 132 19.39 1.44 -20.01
C PHE A 132 20.34 1.12 -21.16
N ASP A 133 20.08 1.60 -22.38
CA ASP A 133 21.03 1.47 -23.49
C ASP A 133 22.34 2.22 -23.24
N GLU A 134 22.27 3.41 -22.63
CA GLU A 134 23.46 4.19 -22.23
C GLU A 134 24.27 3.48 -21.14
N ILE A 135 23.61 2.76 -20.22
CA ILE A 135 24.24 1.92 -19.20
C ILE A 135 24.88 0.67 -19.82
N GLU A 136 24.17 -0.01 -20.74
CA GLU A 136 24.69 -1.17 -21.48
C GLU A 136 25.90 -0.79 -22.35
N GLY A 137 25.89 0.41 -22.93
CA GLY A 137 26.98 0.94 -23.76
C GLY A 137 28.15 1.58 -22.99
N ALA A 138 28.07 1.71 -21.66
CA ALA A 138 29.09 2.37 -20.87
C ALA A 138 30.33 1.47 -20.69
N THR A 139 31.43 1.82 -21.35
CA THR A 139 32.69 1.05 -21.31
C THR A 139 33.58 1.38 -20.10
N THR A 140 33.33 2.49 -19.41
CA THR A 140 34.07 2.89 -18.20
C THR A 140 33.14 3.32 -17.09
N THR A 141 33.62 3.22 -15.85
CA THR A 141 32.85 3.58 -14.66
C THR A 141 32.42 5.04 -14.67
N LYS A 142 33.24 5.99 -15.13
CA LYS A 142 32.85 7.41 -15.27
C LYS A 142 31.73 7.65 -16.28
N HIS A 143 31.55 6.79 -17.27
CA HIS A 143 30.44 6.90 -18.22
C HIS A 143 29.10 6.41 -17.64
N LEU A 144 29.11 5.68 -16.52
CA LEU A 144 27.90 5.24 -15.81
C LEU A 144 27.28 6.34 -14.93
N ASP A 145 28.06 7.34 -14.49
CA ASP A 145 27.58 8.31 -13.48
C ASP A 145 26.41 9.16 -13.98
N LYS A 146 26.47 9.62 -15.23
CA LYS A 146 25.41 10.45 -15.81
C LYS A 146 24.10 9.66 -15.99
N PRO A 147 24.06 8.51 -16.69
CA PRO A 147 22.80 7.80 -16.89
C PRO A 147 22.23 7.25 -15.58
N LEU A 148 23.07 6.81 -14.62
CA LEU A 148 22.59 6.39 -13.30
C LEU A 148 21.96 7.55 -12.54
N ARG A 149 22.61 8.72 -12.49
CA ARG A 149 22.04 9.91 -11.85
C ARG A 149 20.72 10.33 -12.49
N ASP A 150 20.64 10.31 -13.82
CA ASP A 150 19.43 10.70 -14.54
C ASP A 150 18.29 9.68 -14.31
N CYS A 151 18.59 8.39 -14.16
CA CYS A 151 17.62 7.35 -13.74
C CYS A 151 17.15 7.58 -12.30
N THR A 152 18.08 7.77 -11.36
CA THR A 152 17.78 7.97 -9.95
C THR A 152 16.91 9.20 -9.74
N LYS A 153 17.27 10.32 -10.38
CA LYS A 153 16.48 11.56 -10.31
C LYS A 153 15.06 11.34 -10.85
N ALA A 154 14.93 10.62 -11.97
CA ALA A 154 13.63 10.30 -12.54
C ALA A 154 12.76 9.44 -11.61
N GLN A 155 13.36 8.53 -10.83
CA GLN A 155 12.59 7.73 -9.85
C GLN A 155 12.17 8.55 -8.64
N ILE A 156 13.05 9.40 -8.11
CA ILE A 156 12.70 10.31 -7.00
C ILE A 156 11.58 11.28 -7.44
N GLU A 157 11.70 11.88 -8.63
CA GLU A 157 10.66 12.75 -9.20
C GLU A 157 9.35 11.98 -9.46
N ALA A 158 9.43 10.72 -9.87
CA ALA A 158 8.24 9.89 -10.05
C ALA A 158 7.51 9.66 -8.73
N VAL A 159 8.23 9.33 -7.64
CA VAL A 159 7.63 9.16 -6.31
C VAL A 159 7.00 10.46 -5.82
N ALA A 160 7.73 11.58 -5.90
CA ALA A 160 7.19 12.90 -5.54
C ALA A 160 5.93 13.25 -6.34
N SER A 161 5.89 12.91 -7.63
CA SER A 161 4.69 13.10 -8.47
C SER A 161 3.51 12.21 -8.06
N LEU A 162 3.74 11.02 -7.49
CA LEU A 162 2.67 10.17 -6.98
C LEU A 162 2.04 10.78 -5.73
N ILE A 163 2.87 11.33 -4.84
CA ILE A 163 2.42 12.00 -3.61
C ILE A 163 1.66 13.29 -3.94
N ASP A 164 2.22 14.14 -4.82
CA ASP A 164 1.57 15.37 -5.29
C ASP A 164 0.23 15.09 -5.99
N GLY A 165 0.15 14.00 -6.76
CA GLY A 165 -1.09 13.53 -7.37
C GLY A 165 -2.17 13.19 -6.33
N GLY A 166 -1.80 12.50 -5.24
CA GLY A 166 -2.72 12.20 -4.14
C GLY A 166 -3.20 13.45 -3.40
N LYS A 167 -2.29 14.39 -3.12
CA LYS A 167 -2.64 15.67 -2.51
C LYS A 167 -3.66 16.46 -3.35
N LYS A 168 -3.38 16.61 -4.65
CA LYS A 168 -4.30 17.28 -5.58
C LYS A 168 -5.64 16.56 -5.68
N PHE A 169 -5.63 15.23 -5.67
CA PHE A 169 -6.87 14.45 -5.70
C PHE A 169 -7.77 14.75 -4.48
N ILE A 170 -7.18 14.81 -3.28
CA ILE A 170 -7.90 15.19 -2.05
C ILE A 170 -8.43 16.63 -2.16
N GLU A 171 -7.62 17.57 -2.64
CA GLU A 171 -8.04 18.96 -2.85
C GLU A 171 -9.24 19.08 -3.82
N VAL A 172 -9.23 18.35 -4.93
CA VAL A 172 -10.35 18.34 -5.87
C VAL A 172 -11.58 17.70 -5.22
N LYS A 173 -11.42 16.60 -4.48
CA LYS A 173 -12.51 15.94 -3.76
C LYS A 173 -13.16 16.82 -2.69
N ASP A 174 -12.36 17.66 -2.00
CA ASP A 174 -12.84 18.65 -1.03
C ASP A 174 -13.75 19.71 -1.67
N THR A 175 -13.55 20.02 -2.96
CA THR A 175 -14.34 21.03 -3.67
C THR A 175 -15.67 20.50 -4.25
N MET A 176 -15.85 19.18 -4.30
CA MET A 176 -17.02 18.56 -4.93
C MET A 176 -18.28 18.66 -4.08
N SER A 177 -19.42 18.73 -4.75
CA SER A 177 -20.71 18.76 -4.09
C SER A 177 -21.59 17.59 -4.49
N LEU A 178 -22.05 16.80 -3.52
CA LEU A 178 -23.09 15.79 -3.77
C LEU A 178 -24.37 16.40 -4.38
N SER A 179 -24.61 17.70 -4.13
CA SER A 179 -25.77 18.40 -4.65
C SER A 179 -25.79 18.51 -6.18
N SER A 180 -24.64 18.64 -6.85
CA SER A 180 -24.55 18.71 -8.31
C SER A 180 -25.00 17.37 -8.94
N VAL A 181 -24.58 16.25 -8.35
CA VAL A 181 -24.94 14.90 -8.80
C VAL A 181 -26.42 14.63 -8.55
N VAL A 182 -26.95 15.01 -7.38
CA VAL A 182 -28.38 14.85 -7.07
C VAL A 182 -29.26 15.66 -8.02
N VAL A 183 -28.89 16.92 -8.30
CA VAL A 183 -29.63 17.77 -9.25
C VAL A 183 -29.59 17.16 -10.66
N SER A 184 -28.44 16.68 -11.10
CA SER A 184 -28.27 16.01 -12.39
C SER A 184 -29.11 14.74 -12.50
N THR A 185 -29.18 13.93 -11.44
CA THR A 185 -30.06 12.76 -11.35
C THR A 185 -31.53 13.14 -11.45
N ILE A 186 -31.96 14.22 -10.79
CA ILE A 186 -33.35 14.71 -10.89
C ILE A 186 -33.68 15.10 -12.33
N PHE A 187 -32.80 15.83 -13.03
CA PHE A 187 -33.00 16.19 -14.43
C PHE A 187 -33.07 14.96 -15.35
N PHE A 188 -32.18 13.98 -15.13
CA PHE A 188 -32.17 12.74 -15.91
C PHE A 188 -33.43 11.90 -15.68
N VAL A 189 -33.85 11.74 -14.42
CA VAL A 189 -35.09 11.01 -14.06
C VAL A 189 -36.33 11.73 -14.59
N ALA A 190 -36.37 13.07 -14.52
CA ALA A 190 -37.46 13.86 -15.09
C ALA A 190 -37.57 13.66 -16.61
N TYR A 191 -36.44 13.55 -17.31
CA TYR A 191 -36.42 13.17 -18.73
C TYR A 191 -36.98 11.76 -18.96
N LEU A 192 -36.60 10.77 -18.15
CA LEU A 192 -37.16 9.42 -18.26
C LEU A 192 -38.68 9.38 -18.02
N VAL A 193 -39.17 10.14 -17.04
CA VAL A 193 -40.60 10.27 -16.76
C VAL A 193 -41.33 10.99 -17.91
N TYR A 194 -40.74 12.03 -18.48
CA TYR A 194 -41.27 12.71 -19.66
C TYR A 194 -41.38 11.74 -20.86
N PHE A 195 -40.31 10.97 -21.12
CA PHE A 195 -40.27 9.97 -22.18
C PHE A 195 -41.29 8.85 -21.96
N TRP A 196 -41.49 8.41 -20.71
CA TRP A 196 -42.53 7.46 -20.32
C TRP A 196 -43.93 8.00 -20.64
N HIS A 197 -44.22 9.26 -20.32
CA HIS A 197 -45.50 9.90 -20.66
C HIS A 197 -45.74 10.03 -22.17
N LYS A 198 -44.69 9.95 -23.00
CA LYS A 198 -44.75 9.90 -24.46
C LYS A 198 -44.86 8.47 -25.01
N GLY A 199 -45.06 7.46 -24.15
CA GLY A 199 -45.29 6.08 -24.59
C GLY A 199 -44.07 5.41 -25.22
N PHE A 200 -42.86 5.87 -24.88
CA PHE A 200 -41.59 5.39 -25.44
C PHE A 200 -41.38 5.61 -26.95
N VAL A 201 -42.15 6.52 -27.54
CA VAL A 201 -42.04 6.88 -28.96
C VAL A 201 -40.97 7.96 -29.12
N ILE A 202 -39.85 7.64 -29.79
CA ILE A 202 -38.69 8.55 -29.95
C ILE A 202 -39.08 9.83 -30.70
N SER A 203 -39.95 9.75 -31.71
CA SER A 203 -40.40 10.91 -32.51
C SER A 203 -41.25 11.93 -31.72
N ASP A 204 -41.81 11.53 -30.58
CA ASP A 204 -42.75 12.36 -29.81
C ASP A 204 -42.05 13.18 -28.72
N VAL A 205 -40.73 13.01 -28.60
CA VAL A 205 -39.84 13.75 -27.71
C VAL A 205 -39.47 15.08 -28.35
N ASN A 206 -39.35 16.12 -27.54
CA ASN A 206 -38.92 17.42 -28.04
C ASN A 206 -37.39 17.48 -28.02
N SER A 207 -36.76 17.75 -29.17
CA SER A 207 -35.30 17.85 -29.31
C SER A 207 -34.66 18.85 -28.35
N LYS A 208 -35.38 19.93 -28.01
CA LYS A 208 -34.94 20.95 -27.03
C LYS A 208 -34.64 20.39 -25.64
N VAL A 209 -35.23 19.24 -25.29
CA VAL A 209 -34.93 18.57 -24.01
C VAL A 209 -33.52 18.00 -24.04
N HIS A 210 -33.07 17.45 -25.18
CA HIS A 210 -31.70 16.97 -25.36
C HIS A 210 -30.71 18.14 -25.35
N ASP A 211 -31.04 19.27 -25.97
CA ASP A 211 -30.19 20.47 -25.92
C ASP A 211 -29.99 20.98 -24.48
N ALA A 212 -31.05 20.99 -23.67
CA ALA A 212 -30.96 21.39 -22.27
C ALA A 212 -30.09 20.42 -21.45
N LEU A 213 -30.25 19.11 -21.65
CA LEU A 213 -29.44 18.09 -20.98
C LEU A 213 -27.97 18.11 -21.44
N ALA A 214 -27.72 18.43 -22.71
CA ALA A 214 -26.39 18.56 -23.28
C ALA A 214 -25.55 19.67 -22.62
N ILE A 215 -26.22 20.70 -22.10
CA ILE A 215 -25.57 21.82 -21.42
C ILE A 215 -25.48 21.53 -19.92
N ILE A 216 -26.59 21.14 -19.31
CA ILE A 216 -26.71 21.04 -17.84
C ILE A 216 -25.88 19.88 -17.29
N LEU A 217 -25.98 18.69 -17.87
CA LEU A 217 -25.34 17.49 -17.29
C LEU A 217 -23.81 17.54 -17.39
N PRO A 218 -23.18 17.83 -18.55
CA PRO A 218 -21.73 17.91 -18.62
C PRO A 218 -21.17 19.04 -17.75
N LEU A 219 -21.83 20.20 -17.72
CA LEU A 219 -21.36 21.35 -16.92
C LEU A 219 -21.42 21.08 -15.41
N LEU A 220 -22.46 20.39 -14.93
CA LEU A 220 -22.61 20.08 -13.51
C LEU A 220 -21.80 18.87 -13.03
N LEU A 221 -21.32 18.01 -13.93
CA LEU A 221 -20.71 16.72 -13.56
C LEU A 221 -19.24 16.58 -13.99
N THR A 222 -18.64 17.58 -14.64
CA THR A 222 -17.26 17.45 -15.16
C THR A 222 -16.25 17.25 -14.03
N GLU A 223 -16.42 17.90 -12.89
CA GLU A 223 -15.53 17.77 -11.74
C GLU A 223 -15.66 16.40 -11.08
N GLU A 224 -16.89 15.95 -10.84
CA GLU A 224 -17.24 14.66 -10.23
C GLU A 224 -16.84 13.49 -11.13
N LEU A 225 -16.96 13.68 -12.45
CA LEU A 225 -16.43 12.74 -13.44
C LEU A 225 -14.91 12.67 -13.35
N ALA A 226 -14.21 13.79 -13.18
CA ALA A 226 -12.76 13.81 -13.04
C ALA A 226 -12.30 13.07 -11.77
N ALA A 227 -12.91 13.28 -10.60
CA ALA A 227 -12.58 12.48 -9.43
C ALA A 227 -12.99 11.02 -9.59
N GLY A 228 -14.13 10.72 -10.20
CA GLY A 228 -14.55 9.33 -10.43
C GLY A 228 -13.52 8.57 -11.27
N LEU A 229 -13.03 9.21 -12.34
CA LEU A 229 -11.99 8.66 -13.19
C LEU A 229 -10.65 8.52 -12.47
N SER A 230 -10.27 9.51 -11.67
CA SER A 230 -9.03 9.48 -10.87
C SER A 230 -9.10 8.37 -9.80
N GLN A 231 -10.22 8.23 -9.10
CA GLN A 231 -10.47 7.17 -8.11
C GLN A 231 -10.41 5.78 -8.75
N VAL A 232 -11.04 5.59 -9.90
CA VAL A 232 -10.99 4.31 -10.64
C VAL A 232 -9.58 4.03 -11.15
N GLN A 233 -8.84 5.05 -11.59
CA GLN A 233 -7.45 4.89 -11.99
C GLN A 233 -6.57 4.47 -10.81
N VAL A 234 -6.74 5.07 -9.63
CA VAL A 234 -6.04 4.66 -8.40
C VAL A 234 -6.35 3.20 -8.11
N TRP A 235 -7.62 2.82 -8.07
CA TRP A 235 -8.01 1.41 -7.87
C TRP A 235 -7.38 0.49 -8.88
N TRP A 236 -7.47 0.81 -10.17
CA TRP A 236 -6.89 -0.03 -11.21
C TRP A 236 -5.36 -0.12 -11.13
N LYS A 237 -4.69 0.99 -10.79
CA LYS A 237 -3.25 1.04 -10.62
C LYS A 237 -2.81 0.12 -9.49
N TRP A 238 -3.43 0.22 -8.32
CA TRP A 238 -3.08 -0.56 -7.13
C TRP A 238 -3.60 -1.99 -7.15
N ASP A 239 -4.74 -2.26 -7.79
CA ASP A 239 -5.24 -3.62 -8.04
C ASP A 239 -4.22 -4.43 -8.85
N ASN A 240 -3.53 -3.80 -9.81
CA ASN A 240 -2.42 -4.43 -10.51
C ASN A 240 -1.20 -4.71 -9.61
N TYR A 241 -0.97 -3.94 -8.54
CA TYR A 241 0.06 -4.25 -7.53
C TYR A 241 -0.34 -5.48 -6.71
N ASN A 242 -1.61 -5.56 -6.31
CA ASN A 242 -2.12 -6.63 -5.46
C ASN A 242 -2.33 -7.95 -6.23
N ASN A 243 -2.72 -7.90 -7.51
CA ASN A 243 -2.90 -9.10 -8.34
C ASN A 243 -1.59 -9.88 -8.57
N LYS A 244 -0.42 -9.23 -8.49
CA LYS A 244 0.89 -9.91 -8.52
C LYS A 244 1.04 -10.87 -7.34
N TYR A 245 0.49 -10.54 -6.17
CA TYR A 245 0.44 -11.41 -5.00
C TYR A 245 -0.50 -12.59 -5.21
N GLU A 246 -1.74 -12.34 -5.65
CA GLU A 246 -2.74 -13.39 -5.81
C GLU A 246 -2.33 -14.44 -6.85
N SER A 247 -1.76 -14.00 -7.99
CA SER A 247 -1.22 -14.90 -9.00
C SER A 247 -0.06 -15.74 -8.45
N SER A 248 0.79 -15.20 -7.58
CA SER A 248 1.89 -15.95 -6.96
C SER A 248 1.41 -16.95 -5.90
N THR A 249 0.34 -16.62 -5.16
CA THR A 249 -0.27 -17.54 -4.17
C THR A 249 -1.10 -18.66 -4.80
N LEU A 250 -1.72 -18.44 -5.96
CA LEU A 250 -2.52 -19.46 -6.66
C LEU A 250 -1.69 -20.64 -7.20
N PHE A 251 -0.39 -20.43 -7.41
CA PHE A 251 0.55 -21.48 -7.81
C PHE A 251 1.34 -22.08 -6.64
N SER A 252 1.15 -21.56 -5.42
CA SER A 252 1.67 -22.18 -4.21
C SER A 252 0.59 -23.09 -3.64
N SER A 253 0.74 -24.40 -3.84
CA SER A 253 -0.01 -25.35 -3.02
C SER A 253 0.35 -25.05 -1.57
N ASP A 254 -0.63 -24.65 -0.76
CA ASP A 254 -0.51 -24.72 0.71
C ASP A 254 -0.32 -26.20 1.04
N GLY A 255 0.94 -26.66 1.01
CA GLY A 255 1.32 -27.94 1.56
C GLY A 255 1.23 -27.80 3.06
N ASP A 256 0.38 -28.61 3.69
CA ASP A 256 0.23 -28.69 5.14
C ASP A 256 1.62 -28.70 5.80
N ASP A 257 1.83 -27.73 6.70
CA ASP A 257 3.02 -27.62 7.53
C ASP A 257 3.17 -28.92 8.34
N ASP A 258 4.19 -29.72 8.02
CA ASP A 258 4.65 -30.76 8.93
C ASP A 258 5.51 -30.06 10.01
N GLU A 259 4.84 -29.38 10.97
CA GLU A 259 5.44 -28.73 12.15
C GLU A 259 6.31 -29.69 13.00
N ASN A 260 6.38 -30.98 12.65
CA ASN A 260 7.14 -32.03 13.34
C ASN A 260 8.39 -32.51 12.59
N ALA A 261 8.78 -31.89 11.46
CA ALA A 261 10.05 -32.23 10.81
C ALA A 261 11.24 -31.78 11.69
N PRO A 262 12.16 -32.69 12.09
CA PRO A 262 13.31 -32.30 12.90
C PRO A 262 14.19 -31.31 12.13
N PRO A 263 14.78 -30.29 12.78
CA PRO A 263 15.68 -29.34 12.13
C PRO A 263 16.85 -30.12 11.51
N LYS A 264 17.03 -30.03 10.19
CA LYS A 264 18.16 -30.66 9.49
C LYS A 264 19.45 -29.96 9.92
N THR A 265 20.47 -30.75 10.23
CA THR A 265 21.82 -30.29 10.57
C THR A 265 22.43 -29.44 9.44
N LYS A 266 23.01 -28.29 9.79
CA LYS A 266 23.81 -27.41 8.90
C LYS A 266 24.73 -28.26 7.99
N GLY A 267 24.54 -28.19 6.67
CA GLY A 267 25.54 -28.65 5.69
C GLY A 267 25.08 -29.57 4.55
N GLU A 268 23.82 -30.01 4.49
CA GLU A 268 23.33 -30.72 3.29
C GLU A 268 22.83 -29.72 2.22
N PRO A 269 23.27 -29.82 0.94
CA PRO A 269 22.82 -28.92 -0.10
C PRO A 269 21.33 -29.17 -0.42
N LEU A 270 20.51 -28.13 -0.32
CA LEU A 270 19.11 -28.17 -0.71
C LEU A 270 18.93 -28.65 -2.15
N THR A 271 17.90 -29.46 -2.40
CA THR A 271 17.50 -29.76 -3.77
C THR A 271 16.92 -28.50 -4.44
N LYS A 272 17.01 -28.41 -5.78
CA LYS A 272 16.51 -27.22 -6.52
C LYS A 272 15.02 -26.96 -6.27
N GLU A 273 14.23 -28.02 -6.10
CA GLU A 273 12.79 -27.93 -5.84
C GLU A 273 12.49 -27.40 -4.44
N GLU A 274 13.23 -27.85 -3.41
CA GLU A 274 13.11 -27.31 -2.04
C GLU A 274 13.53 -25.83 -1.98
N ALA A 275 14.62 -25.46 -2.66
CA ALA A 275 15.08 -24.07 -2.74
C ALA A 275 14.06 -23.15 -3.42
N GLU A 276 13.38 -23.63 -4.47
CA GLU A 276 12.28 -22.89 -5.12
C GLU A 276 11.06 -22.74 -4.21
N GLN A 277 10.71 -23.76 -3.42
CA GLN A 277 9.60 -23.69 -2.45
C GLN A 277 9.88 -22.71 -1.32
N ILE A 278 11.10 -22.70 -0.78
CA ILE A 278 11.50 -21.80 0.29
C ILE A 278 11.57 -20.37 -0.21
N LYS A 279 12.13 -20.15 -1.40
CA LYS A 279 12.08 -18.86 -2.10
C LYS A 279 10.64 -18.37 -2.26
N LEU A 280 9.72 -19.27 -2.60
CA LEU A 280 8.31 -18.92 -2.77
C LEU A 280 7.65 -18.56 -1.42
N LYS A 281 7.91 -19.32 -0.35
CA LYS A 281 7.43 -19.03 1.01
C LYS A 281 7.93 -17.68 1.52
N LEU A 282 9.21 -17.39 1.36
CA LEU A 282 9.81 -16.13 1.78
C LEU A 282 9.27 -14.94 0.98
N ASN A 283 9.08 -15.10 -0.34
CA ASN A 283 8.43 -14.09 -1.16
C ASN A 283 6.97 -13.83 -0.71
N LYS A 284 6.25 -14.84 -0.22
CA LYS A 284 4.88 -14.69 0.29
C LYS A 284 4.83 -13.70 1.47
N HIS A 285 5.79 -13.77 2.40
CA HIS A 285 5.84 -12.85 3.55
C HIS A 285 6.14 -11.40 3.13
N LYS A 286 7.15 -11.20 2.28
CA LYS A 286 7.46 -9.89 1.70
C LYS A 286 6.26 -9.29 0.97
N MET A 287 5.63 -10.08 0.10
CA MET A 287 4.47 -9.60 -0.67
C MET A 287 3.24 -9.33 0.21
N ALA A 288 3.07 -10.05 1.32
CA ALA A 288 1.99 -9.78 2.28
C ALA A 288 2.18 -8.40 2.95
N PHE A 289 3.41 -8.06 3.35
CA PHE A 289 3.73 -6.72 3.84
C PHE A 289 3.47 -5.65 2.77
N ASP A 290 4.01 -5.84 1.56
CA ASP A 290 3.84 -4.90 0.45
C ASP A 290 2.36 -4.70 0.10
N LYS A 291 1.54 -5.75 0.16
CA LYS A 291 0.09 -5.66 -0.09
C LYS A 291 -0.58 -4.68 0.87
N HIS A 292 -0.33 -4.79 2.18
CA HIS A 292 -0.94 -3.91 3.17
C HIS A 292 -0.50 -2.45 3.00
N VAL A 293 0.79 -2.21 2.74
CA VAL A 293 1.28 -0.84 2.49
C VAL A 293 0.69 -0.29 1.19
N ASN A 294 0.59 -1.10 0.13
CA ASN A 294 -0.01 -0.70 -1.14
C ASN A 294 -1.51 -0.40 -1.02
N GLU A 295 -2.25 -1.20 -0.26
CA GLU A 295 -3.66 -0.96 0.04
C GLU A 295 -3.85 0.36 0.78
N GLN A 296 -2.94 0.68 1.70
CA GLN A 296 -2.95 1.96 2.39
C GLN A 296 -2.62 3.12 1.46
N CYS A 297 -1.57 3.00 0.63
CA CYS A 297 -1.22 4.00 -0.40
C CYS A 297 -2.40 4.26 -1.35
N SER A 298 -3.11 3.20 -1.75
CA SER A 298 -4.33 3.28 -2.55
C SER A 298 -5.45 4.02 -1.82
N THR A 299 -5.65 3.71 -0.55
CA THR A 299 -6.71 4.29 0.29
C THR A 299 -6.51 5.78 0.50
N VAL A 300 -5.26 6.22 0.72
CA VAL A 300 -4.95 7.66 0.84
C VAL A 300 -4.94 8.39 -0.52
N GLY A 301 -5.02 7.65 -1.63
CA GLY A 301 -5.10 8.23 -2.99
C GLY A 301 -3.74 8.51 -3.63
N VAL A 302 -2.64 7.97 -3.09
CA VAL A 302 -1.31 8.14 -3.67
C VAL A 302 -1.28 7.58 -5.09
N GLY A 303 -0.74 8.38 -6.02
CA GLY A 303 -0.65 8.02 -7.43
C GLY A 303 -1.90 8.30 -8.26
N ALA A 304 -2.88 9.02 -7.71
CA ALA A 304 -3.99 9.61 -8.46
C ALA A 304 -3.46 10.57 -9.52
N ALA A 305 -3.90 10.43 -10.77
CA ALA A 305 -3.56 11.39 -11.81
C ALA A 305 -4.67 12.43 -11.97
N GLU A 306 -4.28 13.60 -12.44
CA GLU A 306 -5.22 14.65 -12.81
C GLU A 306 -6.02 14.23 -14.06
N MET A 307 -7.32 13.97 -13.87
CA MET A 307 -8.22 13.50 -14.92
C MET A 307 -9.12 14.61 -15.48
N THR A 308 -8.89 15.87 -15.11
CA THR A 308 -9.67 17.05 -15.55
C THR A 308 -9.75 17.16 -17.07
N GLY A 309 -8.62 17.00 -17.76
CA GLY A 309 -8.56 17.02 -19.23
C GLY A 309 -9.33 15.88 -19.89
N PHE A 310 -9.26 14.67 -19.32
CA PHE A 310 -9.98 13.50 -19.84
C PHE A 310 -11.48 13.56 -19.53
N ALA A 311 -11.86 14.06 -18.36
CA ALA A 311 -13.24 14.34 -18.00
C ALA A 311 -13.85 15.40 -18.93
N THR A 312 -13.10 16.47 -19.24
CA THR A 312 -13.52 17.48 -20.22
C THR A 312 -13.72 16.88 -21.61
N PHE A 313 -12.83 15.97 -22.03
CA PHE A 313 -13.00 15.25 -23.29
C PHE A 313 -14.26 14.39 -23.28
N ILE A 314 -14.51 13.60 -22.23
CA ILE A 314 -15.74 12.80 -22.09
C ILE A 314 -16.98 13.70 -22.05
N ALA A 315 -16.95 14.80 -21.31
CA ALA A 315 -18.04 15.79 -21.24
C ALA A 315 -18.34 16.38 -22.63
N SER A 316 -17.31 16.69 -23.41
CA SER A 316 -17.47 17.18 -24.78
C SER A 316 -18.07 16.13 -25.72
N LEU A 317 -17.64 14.87 -25.59
CA LEU A 317 -18.20 13.74 -26.34
C LEU A 317 -19.66 13.47 -25.92
N TRP A 318 -19.95 13.62 -24.64
CA TRP A 318 -21.30 13.46 -24.10
C TRP A 318 -22.25 14.53 -24.64
N THR A 319 -21.79 15.77 -24.76
CA THR A 319 -22.52 16.87 -25.42
C THR A 319 -22.81 16.52 -26.89
N LEU A 320 -21.82 15.98 -27.61
CA LEU A 320 -22.00 15.52 -29.00
C LEU A 320 -23.05 14.41 -29.10
N PHE A 321 -23.08 13.49 -28.14
CA PHE A 321 -24.09 12.42 -28.10
C PHE A 321 -25.50 12.95 -27.88
N PHE A 322 -25.70 13.98 -27.07
CA PHE A 322 -27.01 14.63 -26.95
C PHE A 322 -27.44 15.34 -28.24
N LEU A 323 -26.50 15.96 -28.97
CA LEU A 323 -26.80 16.53 -30.29
C LEU A 323 -27.20 15.45 -31.29
N LEU A 324 -26.54 14.28 -31.25
CA LEU A 324 -26.89 13.13 -32.07
C LEU A 324 -28.28 12.57 -31.69
N GLN A 325 -28.63 12.53 -30.41
CA GLN A 325 -29.98 12.17 -29.96
C GLN A 325 -31.03 13.16 -30.47
N GLY A 326 -30.75 14.47 -30.39
CA GLY A 326 -31.61 15.51 -30.97
C GLY A 326 -31.83 15.31 -32.47
N TYR A 327 -30.76 15.01 -33.22
CA TYR A 327 -30.84 14.67 -34.63
C TYR A 327 -31.69 13.43 -34.91
N ILE A 328 -31.55 12.36 -34.12
CA ILE A 328 -32.35 11.13 -34.28
C ILE A 328 -33.84 11.42 -34.06
N VAL A 329 -34.17 12.28 -33.10
CA VAL A 329 -35.55 12.66 -32.79
C VAL A 329 -36.15 13.53 -33.90
N GLU A 330 -35.37 14.39 -34.55
CA GLU A 330 -35.82 15.27 -35.63
C GLU A 330 -35.80 14.61 -37.02
N SER A 331 -35.08 13.50 -37.19
CA SER A 331 -34.94 12.82 -38.48
C SER A 331 -36.27 12.26 -38.97
N THR A 332 -36.67 12.64 -40.17
CA THR A 332 -37.84 12.07 -40.86
C THR A 332 -37.57 10.66 -41.38
N ASP A 333 -36.31 10.33 -41.66
CA ASP A 333 -35.89 9.03 -42.19
C ASP A 333 -35.55 8.08 -41.04
N HIS A 334 -36.41 7.08 -40.83
CA HIS A 334 -36.29 6.13 -39.72
C HIS A 334 -35.41 4.94 -40.12
N HIS A 335 -34.10 5.09 -39.95
CA HIS A 335 -33.16 3.99 -40.21
C HIS A 335 -33.07 3.01 -39.03
N ALA A 336 -32.91 1.72 -39.33
CA ALA A 336 -32.91 0.63 -38.34
C ALA A 336 -31.81 0.76 -37.25
N TRP A 337 -30.74 1.52 -37.51
CA TRP A 337 -29.66 1.76 -36.55
C TRP A 337 -29.97 2.88 -35.54
N MET A 338 -30.94 3.76 -35.82
CA MET A 338 -31.20 4.96 -35.01
C MET A 338 -31.79 4.63 -33.63
N ALA A 339 -32.77 3.72 -33.58
CA ALA A 339 -33.37 3.31 -32.31
C ALA A 339 -32.38 2.63 -31.34
N PRO A 340 -31.58 1.61 -31.73
CA PRO A 340 -30.60 1.02 -30.82
C PRO A 340 -29.50 2.02 -30.42
N THR A 341 -29.09 2.92 -31.33
CA THR A 341 -28.10 3.97 -31.02
C THR A 341 -28.65 4.96 -30.00
N TYR A 342 -29.89 5.41 -30.15
CA TYR A 342 -30.55 6.32 -29.21
C TYR A 342 -30.56 5.75 -27.79
N TRP A 343 -31.01 4.49 -27.64
CA TRP A 343 -31.09 3.82 -26.34
C TRP A 343 -29.71 3.56 -25.73
N PHE A 344 -28.71 3.22 -26.56
CA PHE A 344 -27.33 3.13 -26.10
C PHE A 344 -26.84 4.47 -25.52
N LEU A 345 -27.11 5.60 -26.17
CA LEU A 345 -26.71 6.93 -25.69
C LEU A 345 -27.47 7.35 -24.42
N VAL A 346 -28.75 6.98 -24.28
CA VAL A 346 -29.52 7.20 -23.05
C VAL A 346 -28.93 6.37 -21.90
N GLY A 347 -28.63 5.09 -22.16
CA GLY A 347 -27.98 4.20 -21.20
C GLY A 347 -26.59 4.69 -20.77
N TYR A 348 -25.78 5.16 -21.73
CA TYR A 348 -24.48 5.78 -21.49
C TYR A 348 -24.59 7.01 -20.57
N SER A 349 -25.59 7.87 -20.81
CA SER A 349 -25.83 9.05 -19.98
C SER A 349 -26.24 8.68 -18.55
N GLY A 350 -27.11 7.68 -18.39
CA GLY A 350 -27.48 7.17 -17.07
C GLY A 350 -26.30 6.54 -16.34
N PHE A 351 -25.43 5.82 -17.06
CA PHE A 351 -24.19 5.29 -16.52
C PHE A 351 -23.25 6.40 -16.05
N LEU A 352 -23.04 7.46 -16.83
CA LEU A 352 -22.18 8.58 -16.42
C LEU A 352 -22.70 9.30 -15.19
N VAL A 353 -24.02 9.55 -15.10
CA VAL A 353 -24.64 10.14 -13.91
C VAL A 353 -24.44 9.22 -12.69
N ALA A 354 -24.66 7.91 -12.85
CA ALA A 354 -24.42 6.94 -11.78
C ALA A 354 -22.93 6.88 -11.38
N PHE A 355 -22.03 6.96 -12.35
CA PHE A 355 -20.58 6.95 -12.14
C PHE A 355 -20.10 8.17 -11.33
N CYS A 356 -20.73 9.33 -11.50
CA CYS A 356 -20.40 10.52 -10.71
C CYS A 356 -20.71 10.37 -9.21
N TYR A 357 -21.43 9.32 -8.78
CA TYR A 357 -21.57 9.00 -7.35
C TYR A 357 -20.36 8.24 -6.77
N VAL A 358 -19.50 7.65 -7.61
CA VAL A 358 -18.36 6.82 -7.16
C VAL A 358 -17.46 7.54 -6.14
N PRO A 359 -17.05 8.81 -6.34
CA PRO A 359 -16.22 9.52 -5.38
C PRO A 359 -16.83 9.66 -3.97
N PHE A 360 -18.17 9.67 -3.88
CA PHE A 360 -18.90 9.85 -2.63
C PHE A 360 -19.16 8.53 -1.88
N PHE A 361 -19.02 7.39 -2.54
CA PHE A 361 -19.06 6.07 -1.90
C PHE A 361 -17.70 5.60 -1.38
N ALA A 362 -16.61 6.25 -1.81
CA ALA A 362 -15.28 6.07 -1.22
C ALA A 362 -15.18 6.79 0.14
N LYS A 363 -14.09 6.55 0.91
CA LYS A 363 -13.84 7.23 2.21
C LYS A 363 -14.10 8.73 2.12
N SER A 364 -14.61 9.37 3.18
CA SER A 364 -14.87 10.82 3.14
C SER A 364 -13.56 11.60 2.91
N SER A 365 -13.67 12.80 2.32
CA SER A 365 -12.48 13.61 2.01
C SER A 365 -11.73 14.03 3.28
N GLU A 366 -12.45 14.39 4.34
CA GLU A 366 -11.86 14.73 5.65
C GLU A 366 -11.10 13.56 6.26
N GLN A 367 -11.69 12.35 6.26
CA GLN A 367 -11.03 11.15 6.77
C GLN A 367 -9.81 10.79 5.92
N GLN A 368 -9.94 10.89 4.59
CA GLN A 368 -8.83 10.61 3.68
C GLN A 368 -7.69 11.62 3.85
N LYS A 369 -7.99 12.89 4.15
CA LYS A 369 -7.00 13.93 4.41
C LYS A 369 -6.24 13.69 5.71
N GLU A 370 -6.94 13.35 6.80
CA GLU A 370 -6.31 13.01 8.08
C GLU A 370 -5.41 11.77 7.93
N GLU A 371 -5.91 10.73 7.26
CA GLU A 371 -5.12 9.53 6.96
C GLU A 371 -3.91 9.86 6.07
N PHE A 372 -4.10 10.69 5.04
CA PHE A 372 -3.03 11.14 4.15
C PHE A 372 -1.95 11.90 4.93
N GLU A 373 -2.31 12.93 5.70
CA GLU A 373 -1.35 13.70 6.50
C GLU A 373 -0.57 12.80 7.47
N SER A 374 -1.22 11.76 8.01
CA SER A 374 -0.57 10.83 8.93
C SER A 374 0.39 9.84 8.24
N VAL A 375 0.06 9.30 7.06
CA VAL A 375 0.81 8.18 6.45
C VAL A 375 1.70 8.60 5.29
N THR A 376 1.49 9.77 4.69
CA THR A 376 2.15 10.16 3.43
C THR A 376 3.67 9.99 3.44
N ALA A 377 4.33 10.41 4.52
CA ALA A 377 5.79 10.26 4.65
C ALA A 377 6.24 8.79 4.67
N SER A 378 5.46 7.90 5.30
CA SER A 378 5.70 6.45 5.29
C SER A 378 5.47 5.85 3.90
N CYS A 379 4.39 6.26 3.22
CA CYS A 379 4.12 5.87 1.83
C CYS A 379 5.24 6.31 0.89
N GLU A 380 5.73 7.53 1.03
CA GLU A 380 6.83 8.08 0.24
C GLU A 380 8.12 7.30 0.45
N ALA A 381 8.52 7.04 1.70
CA ALA A 381 9.70 6.25 2.01
C ALA A 381 9.60 4.82 1.47
N HIS A 382 8.43 4.18 1.59
CA HIS A 382 8.18 2.85 1.04
C HIS A 382 8.25 2.82 -0.49
N LEU A 383 7.55 3.73 -1.17
CA LEU A 383 7.55 3.84 -2.62
C LEU A 383 8.96 4.12 -3.17
N LEU A 384 9.72 4.95 -2.47
CA LEU A 384 11.12 5.22 -2.80
C LEU A 384 11.97 3.96 -2.74
N ILE A 385 11.87 3.17 -1.66
CA ILE A 385 12.57 1.88 -1.54
C ILE A 385 12.16 0.94 -2.69
N GLN A 386 10.87 0.86 -3.00
CA GLN A 386 10.35 -0.02 -4.05
C GLN A 386 10.86 0.38 -5.44
N HIS A 387 10.72 1.66 -5.82
CA HIS A 387 11.18 2.17 -7.11
C HIS A 387 12.71 2.06 -7.27
N MET A 388 13.45 2.33 -6.21
CA MET A 388 14.91 2.20 -6.22
C MET A 388 15.36 0.73 -6.26
N THR A 389 14.61 -0.19 -5.65
CA THR A 389 14.80 -1.64 -5.77
C THR A 389 14.58 -2.10 -7.22
N GLU A 390 13.46 -1.72 -7.84
CA GLU A 390 13.18 -2.05 -9.25
C GLU A 390 14.28 -1.51 -10.19
N LEU A 391 14.76 -0.29 -9.94
CA LEU A 391 15.87 0.30 -10.69
C LEU A 391 17.18 -0.44 -10.46
N GLN A 392 17.52 -0.77 -9.22
CA GLN A 392 18.73 -1.51 -8.89
C GLN A 392 18.72 -2.89 -9.55
N ASP A 393 17.61 -3.63 -9.46
CA ASP A 393 17.45 -4.95 -10.06
C ASP A 393 17.56 -4.88 -11.60
N ALA A 394 16.99 -3.84 -12.22
CA ALA A 394 17.15 -3.62 -13.66
C ALA A 394 18.62 -3.36 -14.04
N VAL A 395 19.33 -2.52 -13.28
CA VAL A 395 20.76 -2.22 -13.50
C VAL A 395 21.61 -3.48 -13.30
N VAL A 396 21.36 -4.26 -12.24
CA VAL A 396 22.04 -5.53 -11.99
C VAL A 396 21.82 -6.49 -13.15
N ASN A 397 20.58 -6.63 -13.64
CA ASN A 397 20.27 -7.47 -14.79
C ASN A 397 20.97 -7.03 -16.08
N ILE A 398 21.15 -5.72 -16.30
CA ILE A 398 21.87 -5.20 -17.46
C ILE A 398 23.37 -5.52 -17.33
N VAL A 399 23.98 -5.19 -16.18
CA VAL A 399 25.41 -5.36 -15.96
C VAL A 399 25.82 -6.83 -15.93
N THR A 400 25.03 -7.69 -15.29
CA THR A 400 25.27 -9.15 -15.23
C THR A 400 24.86 -9.89 -16.51
N LYS A 401 24.34 -9.17 -17.51
CA LYS A 401 23.76 -9.72 -18.75
C LYS A 401 22.75 -10.83 -18.45
N LYS A 402 21.81 -10.56 -17.54
CA LYS A 402 20.77 -11.47 -17.05
C LYS A 402 21.32 -12.69 -16.31
N GLY A 403 22.27 -12.47 -15.40
CA GLY A 403 22.81 -13.52 -14.53
C GLY A 403 23.86 -14.43 -15.19
N THR A 404 24.43 -14.03 -16.33
CA THR A 404 25.59 -14.76 -16.90
C THR A 404 26.89 -14.43 -16.19
N GLU A 405 26.97 -13.25 -15.57
CA GLU A 405 28.10 -12.81 -14.75
C GLU A 405 27.70 -12.75 -13.27
N PRO A 406 28.63 -12.95 -12.33
CA PRO A 406 28.32 -12.92 -10.91
C PRO A 406 27.90 -11.51 -10.46
N VAL A 407 27.04 -11.46 -9.43
CA VAL A 407 26.46 -10.21 -8.90
C VAL A 407 27.54 -9.22 -8.42
N GLY A 408 28.71 -9.71 -7.99
CA GLY A 408 29.86 -8.88 -7.62
C GLY A 408 30.30 -7.90 -8.72
N VAL A 409 30.13 -8.25 -10.00
CA VAL A 409 30.44 -7.36 -11.15
C VAL A 409 29.56 -6.10 -11.14
N ALA A 410 28.34 -6.21 -10.63
CA ALA A 410 27.42 -5.08 -10.52
C ALA A 410 27.73 -4.15 -9.33
N ARG A 411 28.59 -4.54 -8.37
CA ARG A 411 28.89 -3.74 -7.16
C ARG A 411 29.22 -2.28 -7.47
N PRO A 412 30.12 -1.93 -8.42
CA PRO A 412 30.47 -0.54 -8.67
C PRO A 412 29.29 0.28 -9.20
N ALA A 413 28.40 -0.35 -9.99
CA ALA A 413 27.20 0.30 -10.51
C ALA A 413 26.17 0.51 -9.39
N ILE A 414 25.98 -0.48 -8.51
CA ILE A 414 25.07 -0.37 -7.35
C ILE A 414 25.56 0.69 -6.37
N TYR A 415 26.84 0.67 -6.01
CA TYR A 415 27.44 1.66 -5.11
C TYR A 415 27.22 3.09 -5.63
N ARG A 416 27.44 3.32 -6.93
CA ARG A 416 27.22 4.62 -7.57
C ARG A 416 25.75 4.99 -7.60
N LEU A 417 24.86 4.06 -7.95
CA LEU A 417 23.42 4.29 -7.95
C LEU A 417 22.95 4.78 -6.58
N ARG A 418 23.33 4.07 -5.51
CA ARG A 418 22.98 4.42 -4.13
C ARG A 418 23.59 5.75 -3.69
N LYS A 419 24.85 6.01 -4.05
CA LYS A 419 25.49 7.31 -3.79
C LYS A 419 24.77 8.46 -4.50
N GLN A 420 24.38 8.29 -5.76
CA GLN A 420 23.59 9.29 -6.49
C GLN A 420 22.20 9.47 -5.87
N ALA A 421 21.60 8.40 -5.33
CA ALA A 421 20.31 8.48 -4.62
C ALA A 421 20.44 9.30 -3.35
N ILE A 422 21.45 9.01 -2.53
CA ILE A 422 21.76 9.81 -1.34
C ILE A 422 21.97 11.25 -1.74
N HIS A 423 22.72 11.59 -2.79
CA HIS A 423 22.93 12.99 -3.18
C HIS A 423 21.69 13.69 -3.77
N ALA A 424 20.77 12.95 -4.38
CA ALA A 424 19.60 13.53 -5.04
C ALA A 424 18.42 13.81 -4.09
N MET A 425 18.35 13.12 -2.94
CA MET A 425 17.31 13.32 -1.93
C MET A 425 17.48 14.64 -1.17
N GLU A 426 16.41 15.21 -0.62
CA GLU A 426 16.52 16.34 0.32
C GLU A 426 16.93 15.85 1.72
N PRO A 427 17.49 16.72 2.60
CA PRO A 427 17.93 16.29 3.93
C PRO A 427 16.80 15.66 4.75
N HIS A 428 15.58 16.20 4.65
CA HIS A 428 14.42 15.64 5.33
C HIS A 428 14.06 14.24 4.79
N ASP A 429 14.07 14.02 3.48
CA ASP A 429 13.77 12.70 2.88
C ASP A 429 14.77 11.62 3.32
N VAL A 430 16.05 11.98 3.44
CA VAL A 430 17.08 11.05 3.91
C VAL A 430 16.84 10.65 5.36
N VAL A 431 16.46 11.61 6.21
CA VAL A 431 16.10 11.33 7.62
C VAL A 431 14.82 10.50 7.69
N SER A 432 13.80 10.81 6.86
CA SER A 432 12.57 10.01 6.76
C SER A 432 12.90 8.58 6.34
N TYR A 433 13.72 8.40 5.32
CA TYR A 433 14.20 7.08 4.89
C TYR A 433 14.89 6.34 6.04
N ALA A 434 15.81 7.01 6.75
CA ALA A 434 16.57 6.45 7.86
C ALA A 434 15.65 5.97 9.01
N LEU A 435 14.71 6.82 9.43
CA LEU A 435 13.72 6.49 10.46
C LEU A 435 12.75 5.40 10.01
N TYR A 436 12.34 5.39 8.74
CA TYR A 436 11.48 4.36 8.18
C TYR A 436 12.19 2.99 8.18
N VAL A 437 13.46 2.94 7.79
CA VAL A 437 14.27 1.71 7.82
C VAL A 437 14.46 1.22 9.27
N LEU A 438 14.64 2.11 10.26
CA LEU A 438 14.60 1.73 11.68
C LEU A 438 13.26 1.16 12.08
N ALA A 439 12.15 1.76 11.65
CA ALA A 439 10.82 1.29 11.99
C ALA A 439 10.56 -0.14 11.46
N LEU A 440 11.07 -0.44 10.25
CA LEU A 440 11.01 -1.77 9.64
C LEU A 440 11.76 -2.85 10.43
N TYR A 441 12.66 -2.50 11.36
CA TYR A 441 13.33 -3.47 12.25
C TYR A 441 12.33 -4.30 13.07
N SER A 442 11.16 -3.73 13.38
CA SER A 442 10.10 -4.39 14.14
C SER A 442 9.35 -5.48 13.35
N TYR A 443 9.50 -5.50 12.02
CA TYR A 443 8.93 -6.52 11.15
C TYR A 443 9.98 -7.58 10.78
N SER A 444 9.64 -8.86 10.96
CA SER A 444 10.45 -9.97 10.50
C SER A 444 10.02 -10.40 9.11
N PHE A 445 10.73 -9.98 8.06
CA PHE A 445 10.44 -10.39 6.68
C PHE A 445 10.61 -11.90 6.43
N PHE A 446 11.42 -12.58 7.24
CA PHE A 446 11.64 -14.03 7.15
C PHE A 446 10.45 -14.83 7.69
N THR A 447 9.81 -14.37 8.77
CA THR A 447 8.69 -15.08 9.41
C THR A 447 7.33 -14.46 9.10
N GLY A 448 7.30 -13.25 8.54
CA GLY A 448 6.08 -12.49 8.27
C GLY A 448 5.38 -11.95 9.52
N GLN A 449 6.11 -11.81 10.64
CA GLN A 449 5.54 -11.51 11.96
C GLN A 449 6.03 -10.17 12.53
N VAL A 450 5.17 -9.53 13.33
CA VAL A 450 5.46 -8.38 14.19
C VAL A 450 5.27 -8.83 15.64
N ASN A 451 6.28 -8.66 16.49
CA ASN A 451 6.25 -9.13 17.89
C ASN A 451 5.83 -10.62 18.04
N GLY A 452 6.19 -11.48 17.09
CA GLY A 452 5.83 -12.91 17.08
C GLY A 452 4.40 -13.22 16.65
N VAL A 453 3.63 -12.23 16.19
CA VAL A 453 2.27 -12.38 15.67
C VAL A 453 2.25 -12.12 14.17
N ALA A 454 1.50 -12.90 13.39
CA ALA A 454 1.35 -12.68 11.96
C ALA A 454 0.77 -11.27 11.68
N ILE A 455 1.25 -10.62 10.61
CA ILE A 455 0.85 -9.24 10.31
C ILE A 455 -0.67 -9.05 10.19
N ASP A 456 -1.37 -10.00 9.58
CA ASP A 456 -2.82 -9.95 9.39
C ASP A 456 -3.59 -9.94 10.71
N ASP A 457 -3.08 -10.64 11.72
CA ASP A 457 -3.69 -10.71 13.04
C ASP A 457 -3.25 -9.52 13.90
N PHE A 458 -2.00 -9.07 13.74
CA PHE A 458 -1.50 -7.87 14.40
C PHE A 458 -2.32 -6.64 14.02
N LEU A 459 -2.65 -6.47 12.73
CA LEU A 459 -3.45 -5.33 12.23
C LEU A 459 -4.91 -5.36 12.66
N LYS A 460 -5.45 -6.53 13.03
CA LYS A 460 -6.82 -6.69 13.57
C LYS A 460 -6.90 -6.47 15.08
N ALA A 461 -5.78 -6.63 15.79
CA ALA A 461 -5.72 -6.43 17.24
C ALA A 461 -5.79 -4.94 17.57
N LYS A 462 -6.59 -4.58 18.59
CA LYS A 462 -6.63 -3.19 19.09
C LYS A 462 -5.30 -2.81 19.76
N PRO A 463 -4.83 -1.56 19.60
CA PRO A 463 -3.56 -1.10 20.15
C PRO A 463 -3.51 -1.11 21.69
N GLU A 464 -4.66 -0.91 22.35
CA GLU A 464 -4.78 -0.67 23.80
C GLU A 464 -4.42 -1.84 24.74
N SER A 465 -4.14 -3.06 24.24
CA SER A 465 -3.98 -4.25 25.10
C SER A 465 -2.55 -4.79 25.23
N LYS A 466 -1.53 -4.05 24.80
CA LYS A 466 -0.15 -4.55 24.73
C LYS A 466 0.68 -3.92 25.85
N ASN A 467 0.87 -4.65 26.96
CA ASN A 467 1.90 -4.29 27.93
C ASN A 467 3.24 -4.22 27.19
N GLN A 468 3.93 -3.08 27.28
CA GLN A 468 5.22 -2.93 26.61
C GLN A 468 6.25 -3.82 27.32
N PRO A 469 6.88 -4.78 26.61
CA PRO A 469 7.93 -5.59 27.19
C PRO A 469 9.16 -4.72 27.45
N VAL A 470 10.04 -5.19 28.34
CA VAL A 470 11.38 -4.61 28.48
C VAL A 470 12.09 -4.68 27.13
N LEU A 471 12.59 -3.54 26.65
CA LEU A 471 13.19 -3.44 25.33
C LEU A 471 14.71 -3.66 25.41
N ASN A 472 15.22 -4.46 24.48
CA ASN A 472 16.65 -4.62 24.26
C ASN A 472 17.12 -3.65 23.16
N PRO A 473 18.40 -3.23 23.20
CA PRO A 473 18.96 -2.41 22.13
C PRO A 473 18.88 -3.14 20.79
N VAL A 474 18.77 -2.37 19.71
CA VAL A 474 18.77 -2.90 18.35
C VAL A 474 20.11 -3.57 18.08
N ASP A 475 20.08 -4.87 17.81
CA ASP A 475 21.28 -5.63 17.43
C ASP A 475 21.74 -5.23 16.01
N MET A 476 22.95 -4.69 15.91
CA MET A 476 23.58 -4.32 14.64
C MET A 476 23.95 -5.53 13.78
N ASN A 477 24.09 -6.71 14.38
CA ASN A 477 24.50 -7.93 13.68
C ASN A 477 23.32 -8.70 13.07
N LYS A 478 22.07 -8.28 13.33
CA LYS A 478 20.89 -8.88 12.71
C LYS A 478 20.97 -8.79 11.19
N TYR A 479 20.57 -9.84 10.48
CA TYR A 479 20.62 -9.94 9.01
C TYR A 479 19.99 -8.76 8.25
N TYR A 480 19.05 -8.04 8.88
CA TYR A 480 18.48 -6.83 8.33
C TYR A 480 19.56 -5.75 8.05
N TRP A 481 20.55 -5.64 8.95
CA TRP A 481 21.62 -4.64 8.87
C TRP A 481 22.88 -5.19 8.25
N THR A 482 23.14 -6.50 8.35
CA THR A 482 24.37 -7.16 7.90
C THR A 482 24.23 -7.99 6.65
N GLY A 483 23.01 -8.34 6.24
CA GLY A 483 22.74 -9.20 5.09
C GLY A 483 23.18 -8.53 3.80
N ARG A 484 23.84 -9.32 2.94
CA ARG A 484 24.47 -8.85 1.70
C ARG A 484 23.78 -9.38 0.46
N LEU A 485 23.94 -8.60 -0.61
CA LEU A 485 23.40 -8.96 -1.91
C LEU A 485 24.05 -10.25 -2.41
N GLY A 486 23.24 -11.25 -2.75
CA GLY A 486 23.66 -12.59 -3.13
C GLY A 486 24.07 -13.50 -1.97
N GLU A 487 23.91 -13.07 -0.71
CA GLU A 487 24.15 -13.92 0.46
C GLU A 487 22.97 -14.87 0.69
N THR A 488 23.31 -16.12 0.98
CA THR A 488 22.38 -17.15 1.41
C THR A 488 22.43 -17.27 2.92
N VAL A 489 21.31 -17.00 3.59
CA VAL A 489 21.16 -17.15 5.03
C VAL A 489 20.09 -18.22 5.28
N ASP A 490 20.40 -19.15 6.18
CA ASP A 490 19.62 -20.36 6.42
C ASP A 490 19.38 -21.18 5.13
N GLU A 491 18.18 -21.10 4.56
CA GLU A 491 17.72 -21.90 3.41
C GLU A 491 17.32 -21.04 2.18
N GLY A 492 17.58 -19.72 2.18
CA GLY A 492 17.20 -18.81 1.09
C GLY A 492 18.16 -17.61 0.90
N ASN A 493 18.04 -16.90 -0.23
CA ASN A 493 18.82 -15.68 -0.46
C ASN A 493 18.20 -14.51 0.28
N VAL A 494 19.01 -13.66 0.91
CA VAL A 494 18.56 -12.43 1.59
C VAL A 494 17.78 -11.51 0.62
N ASP A 495 18.18 -11.48 -0.65
CA ASP A 495 17.56 -10.66 -1.71
C ASP A 495 16.14 -11.10 -2.08
N ASP A 496 15.80 -12.37 -1.81
CA ASP A 496 14.46 -12.89 -2.01
C ASP A 496 13.50 -12.45 -0.88
N VAL A 497 14.06 -12.02 0.26
CA VAL A 497 13.31 -11.66 1.47
C VAL A 497 13.19 -10.15 1.64
N LEU A 498 14.31 -9.43 1.47
CA LEU A 498 14.37 -7.99 1.64
C LEU A 498 14.31 -7.27 0.29
N PRO A 499 13.84 -6.01 0.22
CA PRO A 499 14.08 -5.16 -0.93
C PRO A 499 15.59 -5.04 -1.17
N SER A 500 16.06 -5.34 -2.38
CA SER A 500 17.50 -5.41 -2.69
C SER A 500 18.23 -4.09 -2.45
N PHE A 501 17.51 -2.96 -2.44
CA PHE A 501 18.06 -1.64 -2.12
C PHE A 501 18.40 -1.46 -0.62
N LEU A 502 17.78 -2.23 0.27
CA LEU A 502 18.07 -2.22 1.72
C LEU A 502 19.26 -3.12 2.09
N VAL A 503 19.54 -4.13 1.27
CA VAL A 503 20.60 -5.14 1.51
C VAL A 503 21.99 -4.53 1.29
N GLN A 504 23.01 -4.95 2.05
CA GLN A 504 24.38 -4.49 1.89
C GLN A 504 25.00 -4.90 0.53
N LEU A 505 26.06 -4.19 0.13
CA LEU A 505 26.82 -4.50 -1.07
C LEU A 505 27.56 -5.86 -0.95
N PRO A 506 27.72 -6.62 -2.05
CA PRO A 506 28.46 -7.89 -2.04
C PRO A 506 29.96 -7.63 -1.80
N TYR A 507 30.71 -8.56 -1.19
CA TYR A 507 32.16 -8.41 -0.90
C TYR A 507 33.03 -8.09 -2.13
N THR A 508 34.15 -7.39 -1.91
CA THR A 508 35.27 -7.39 -2.88
C THR A 508 36.14 -8.62 -2.67
N ASP A 509 36.92 -9.02 -3.68
CA ASP A 509 37.86 -10.14 -3.55
C ASP A 509 38.86 -9.92 -2.39
N GLU A 510 39.24 -8.68 -2.11
CA GLU A 510 40.12 -8.31 -0.99
C GLU A 510 39.43 -8.45 0.37
N GLU A 511 38.16 -7.99 0.47
CA GLU A 511 37.38 -8.12 1.70
C GLU A 511 37.06 -9.60 1.97
N LEU A 512 36.77 -10.39 0.94
CA LEU A 512 36.50 -11.82 1.08
C LEU A 512 37.71 -12.55 1.68
N ASN A 513 38.92 -12.24 1.19
CA ASN A 513 40.17 -12.80 1.71
C ASN A 513 40.46 -12.37 3.16
N GLN A 514 40.00 -11.19 3.59
CA GLN A 514 40.13 -10.73 4.98
C GLN A 514 39.12 -11.40 5.90
N VAL A 515 37.87 -11.52 5.47
CA VAL A 515 36.83 -12.20 6.25
C VAL A 515 37.13 -13.69 6.43
N GLU A 516 37.69 -14.34 5.41
CA GLU A 516 38.16 -15.73 5.53
C GLU A 516 39.34 -15.88 6.51
N ALA A 517 40.12 -14.81 6.73
CA ALA A 517 41.25 -14.79 7.67
C ALA A 517 40.85 -14.44 9.11
N ASP A 518 39.77 -13.66 9.30
CA ASP A 518 39.28 -13.18 10.60
C ASP A 518 38.20 -14.07 11.24
N ASN A 519 37.89 -15.24 10.65
CA ASN A 519 36.89 -16.20 11.17
C ASN A 519 37.30 -16.93 12.47
N ASP A 520 38.17 -16.35 13.30
CA ASP A 520 38.39 -16.80 14.67
C ASP A 520 37.32 -16.18 15.58
N ASP A 521 36.34 -17.01 15.93
CA ASP A 521 35.30 -16.89 16.96
C ASP A 521 35.44 -15.73 17.98
N ASP A 522 34.81 -14.58 17.69
CA ASP A 522 34.26 -13.70 18.73
C ASP A 522 33.12 -12.83 18.15
N TYR A 523 31.93 -13.42 18.00
CA TYR A 523 30.71 -12.73 17.60
C TYR A 523 30.18 -11.89 18.78
N VAL A 524 30.86 -10.79 19.11
CA VAL A 524 30.34 -9.83 20.09
C VAL A 524 29.17 -9.09 19.44
N ALA A 525 27.96 -9.30 19.95
CA ALA A 525 26.78 -8.52 19.59
C ALA A 525 27.09 -7.03 19.79
N ARG A 526 27.06 -6.26 18.70
CA ARG A 526 27.28 -4.81 18.76
C ARG A 526 25.93 -4.12 18.76
N ASP A 527 25.68 -3.35 19.80
CA ASP A 527 24.47 -2.55 19.89
C ASP A 527 24.49 -1.42 18.85
N MET A 528 23.38 -1.22 18.14
CA MET A 528 23.24 -0.17 17.13
C MET A 528 23.10 1.22 17.78
N THR A 529 23.79 2.19 17.20
CA THR A 529 23.67 3.62 17.54
C THR A 529 23.14 4.41 16.34
N LEU A 530 22.63 5.61 16.59
CA LEU A 530 22.07 6.46 15.52
C LEU A 530 23.11 6.77 14.45
N PHE A 531 24.34 7.06 14.85
CA PHE A 531 25.45 7.35 13.95
C PHE A 531 25.99 6.12 13.22
N ALA A 532 25.98 4.95 13.85
CA ALA A 532 26.48 3.72 13.24
C ALA A 532 25.52 3.09 12.21
N MET A 533 24.28 3.59 12.13
CA MET A 533 23.27 3.05 11.24
C MET A 533 23.69 3.12 9.76
N PRO A 534 23.64 2.01 9.01
CA PRO A 534 23.98 2.01 7.60
C PRO A 534 22.85 2.62 6.77
N ILE A 535 23.16 3.68 6.03
CA ILE A 535 22.25 4.30 5.06
C ILE A 535 22.55 3.73 3.68
N MET A 536 21.57 3.02 3.13
CA MET A 536 21.66 2.34 1.83
C MET A 536 22.89 1.42 1.69
N GLY A 537 23.45 0.93 2.80
CA GLY A 537 24.64 0.08 2.81
C GLY A 537 25.90 0.73 2.20
N VAL A 538 25.98 2.07 2.12
CA VAL A 538 27.11 2.80 1.52
C VAL A 538 27.77 3.76 2.51
N HIS A 539 26.97 4.52 3.25
CA HIS A 539 27.42 5.54 4.19
C HIS A 539 26.80 5.27 5.57
N THR A 540 27.44 5.72 6.63
CA THR A 540 26.78 5.78 7.94
C THR A 540 25.85 6.98 8.00
N PHE A 541 24.89 6.97 8.92
CA PHE A 541 24.01 8.14 9.09
C PHE A 541 24.81 9.38 9.52
N GLU A 542 25.86 9.22 10.33
CA GLU A 542 26.81 10.30 10.68
C GLU A 542 27.48 10.90 9.44
N ASP A 543 27.99 10.07 8.52
CA ASP A 543 28.60 10.54 7.27
C ASP A 543 27.63 11.42 6.48
N VAL A 544 26.38 10.97 6.35
CA VAL A 544 25.37 11.64 5.54
C VAL A 544 24.91 12.95 6.19
N LEU A 545 24.70 12.97 7.50
CA LEU A 545 24.37 14.20 8.23
C LEU A 545 25.50 15.22 8.15
N THR A 546 26.75 14.76 8.29
CA THR A 546 27.95 15.61 8.18
C THR A 546 28.11 16.18 6.77
N GLU A 547 27.99 15.35 5.73
CA GLU A 547 28.08 15.77 4.33
C GLU A 547 26.99 16.81 3.99
N ARG A 548 25.81 16.69 4.60
CA ARG A 548 24.68 17.60 4.40
C ARG A 548 24.66 18.79 5.36
N SER A 549 25.66 18.91 6.24
CA SER A 549 25.72 19.95 7.28
C SER A 549 24.47 20.00 8.17
N VAL A 550 23.85 18.85 8.45
CA VAL A 550 22.72 18.73 9.36
C VAL A 550 23.27 18.54 10.78
N THR A 551 23.19 19.59 11.59
CA THR A 551 23.74 19.60 12.96
C THR A 551 22.65 19.68 14.04
N GLU A 552 21.40 19.92 13.66
CA GLU A 552 20.31 20.15 14.61
C GLU A 552 19.46 18.88 14.81
N MET A 553 19.20 18.54 16.08
CA MET A 553 18.38 17.38 16.46
C MET A 553 16.90 17.56 16.06
N SER A 554 16.45 18.81 15.93
CA SER A 554 15.12 19.16 15.39
C SER A 554 14.84 18.53 14.04
N THR A 555 15.86 18.44 13.17
CA THR A 555 15.72 17.81 11.85
C THR A 555 15.26 16.34 11.93
N ILE A 556 15.53 15.67 13.06
CA ILE A 556 15.17 14.27 13.30
C ILE A 556 13.79 14.17 13.97
N PHE A 557 13.55 14.91 15.06
CA PHE A 557 12.28 14.77 15.79
C PHE A 557 11.13 15.62 15.24
N ASP A 558 11.39 16.63 14.40
CA ASP A 558 10.38 17.41 13.65
C ASP A 558 10.24 16.92 12.20
N ASN A 559 10.78 15.73 11.88
CA ASN A 559 10.69 15.16 10.56
C ASN A 559 9.23 14.80 10.21
N PRO A 560 8.77 14.98 8.95
CA PRO A 560 7.38 14.66 8.56
C PRO A 560 6.92 13.22 8.80
N LEU A 561 7.85 12.28 8.97
CA LEU A 561 7.55 10.88 9.30
C LEU A 561 7.17 10.69 10.78
N VAL A 562 7.61 11.60 11.67
CA VAL A 562 7.35 11.53 13.10
C VAL A 562 5.99 12.15 13.38
N GLN A 563 5.06 11.35 13.89
CA GLN A 563 3.71 11.80 14.23
C GLN A 563 3.62 12.38 15.62
N GLU A 564 4.19 11.67 16.58
CA GLU A 564 4.25 12.06 17.97
C GLU A 564 5.69 11.90 18.47
N LYS A 565 6.09 12.78 19.39
CA LYS A 565 7.39 12.73 20.04
C LYS A 565 7.23 12.95 21.52
N LYS A 566 7.97 12.17 22.30
CA LYS A 566 8.04 12.29 23.76
C LYS A 566 9.48 12.31 24.20
N ILE A 567 9.72 12.97 25.33
CA ILE A 567 11.04 13.03 25.95
C ILE A 567 10.93 12.43 27.35
N TYR A 568 11.92 11.63 27.69
CA TYR A 568 11.96 10.85 28.91
C TYR A 568 13.26 11.13 29.66
N MET A 569 13.18 11.11 30.97
CA MET A 569 14.34 11.25 31.86
C MET A 569 14.42 10.06 32.80
N LEU A 570 15.65 9.74 33.21
CA LEU A 570 15.88 8.71 34.22
C LEU A 570 15.70 9.34 35.61
N PRO A 571 14.72 8.92 36.44
CA PRO A 571 14.41 9.60 37.71
C PRO A 571 15.58 9.66 38.70
N ASP A 572 16.47 8.67 38.62
CA ASP A 572 17.61 8.51 39.53
C ASP A 572 18.92 9.10 38.96
N SER A 573 18.89 9.69 37.75
CA SER A 573 20.07 10.28 37.10
C SER A 573 19.69 11.39 36.12
N ASP A 574 20.20 12.60 36.37
CA ASP A 574 20.01 13.76 35.47
C ASP A 574 20.87 13.67 34.19
N ASP A 575 21.73 12.67 34.08
CA ASP A 575 22.74 12.59 33.03
C ASP A 575 22.26 11.88 31.75
N LEU A 576 21.08 11.23 31.78
CA LEU A 576 20.56 10.46 30.64
C LEU A 576 19.14 10.87 30.26
N VAL A 577 18.99 11.24 28.99
CA VAL A 577 17.74 11.61 28.35
C VAL A 577 17.43 10.62 27.22
N CYS A 578 16.16 10.30 27.05
CA CYS A 578 15.69 9.47 25.94
C CYS A 578 14.62 10.23 25.14
N ILE A 579 14.69 10.16 23.81
CA ILE A 579 13.67 10.70 22.91
C ILE A 579 12.92 9.52 22.29
N GLY A 580 11.61 9.45 22.51
CA GLY A 580 10.71 8.55 21.80
C GLY A 580 10.11 9.26 20.59
N LEU A 581 10.17 8.60 19.44
CA LEU A 581 9.60 9.04 18.17
C LEU A 581 8.58 8.01 17.71
N GLU A 582 7.36 8.45 17.43
CA GLU A 582 6.30 7.60 16.92
C GLU A 582 6.21 7.71 15.40
N VAL A 583 6.36 6.56 14.73
CA VAL A 583 6.25 6.41 13.27
C VAL A 583 5.11 5.46 12.95
N LYS A 584 4.14 5.93 12.19
CA LYS A 584 3.02 5.12 11.72
C LYS A 584 3.36 4.50 10.37
N ILE A 585 3.70 3.21 10.38
CA ILE A 585 3.93 2.46 9.14
C ILE A 585 2.59 2.19 8.46
N MET A 586 1.60 1.70 9.22
CA MET A 586 0.23 1.45 8.74
C MET A 586 -0.82 2.01 9.70
N GLU A 587 -2.09 2.05 9.28
CA GLU A 587 -3.21 2.59 10.09
C GLU A 587 -3.21 2.05 11.52
N ASN A 588 -3.02 0.73 11.67
CA ASN A 588 -2.94 0.04 12.97
C ASN A 588 -1.53 -0.52 13.27
N TYR A 589 -0.51 -0.08 12.54
CA TYR A 589 0.88 -0.49 12.77
C TYR A 589 1.73 0.73 13.07
N ILE A 590 1.79 1.04 14.37
CA ILE A 590 2.57 2.12 14.94
C ILE A 590 3.86 1.55 15.53
N VAL A 591 4.97 2.23 15.27
CA VAL A 591 6.30 1.88 15.76
C VAL A 591 6.89 3.04 16.52
N SER A 592 7.28 2.78 17.76
CA SER A 592 8.04 3.71 18.59
C SER A 592 9.54 3.43 18.46
N ILE A 593 10.31 4.47 18.14
CA ILE A 593 11.78 4.46 18.10
C ILE A 593 12.28 5.28 19.29
N TYR A 594 13.14 4.69 20.11
CA TYR A 594 13.71 5.35 21.29
C TYR A 594 15.21 5.58 21.08
N LEU A 595 15.62 6.83 21.21
CA LEU A 595 17.01 7.29 21.05
C LEU A 595 17.53 7.69 22.43
N ILE A 596 18.56 7.02 22.94
CA ILE A 596 19.19 7.39 24.21
C ILE A 596 20.34 8.38 23.95
N SER A 597 20.50 9.35 24.85
CA SER A 597 21.64 10.27 24.86
C SER A 597 22.93 9.59 25.33
N GLU A 598 24.07 9.99 24.80
CA GLU A 598 25.38 9.54 25.32
C GLU A 598 25.72 10.21 26.66
N SER A 599 25.48 11.52 26.75
CA SER A 599 25.67 12.30 27.98
C SER A 599 24.81 13.56 27.97
N GLY A 600 24.11 13.83 29.07
CA GLY A 600 23.16 14.93 29.18
C GLY A 600 22.11 14.87 28.08
N ALA A 601 22.01 15.92 27.26
CA ALA A 601 21.08 15.99 26.12
C ALA A 601 21.80 15.85 24.75
N LYS A 602 22.94 15.15 24.71
CA LYS A 602 23.69 14.89 23.46
C LYS A 602 23.33 13.54 22.85
N PHE A 603 22.89 13.55 21.60
CA PHE A 603 22.43 12.35 20.88
C PHE A 603 23.37 12.00 19.72
N GLY A 604 23.42 10.71 19.38
CA GLY A 604 24.21 10.20 18.25
C GLY A 604 24.83 8.83 18.49
N ARG A 605 25.62 8.70 19.56
CA ARG A 605 26.32 7.45 19.91
C ARG A 605 25.60 6.60 20.96
N GLY A 606 24.50 7.08 21.52
CA GLY A 606 23.67 6.27 22.41
C GLY A 606 22.91 5.16 21.66
N HIS A 607 22.44 4.18 22.43
CA HIS A 607 21.72 3.01 21.92
C HIS A 607 20.33 3.37 21.37
N ILE A 608 19.91 2.63 20.36
CA ILE A 608 18.56 2.72 19.78
C ILE A 608 17.73 1.51 20.20
N TYR A 609 16.44 1.76 20.47
CA TYR A 609 15.43 0.73 20.74
C TYR A 609 14.24 0.94 19.82
N VAL A 610 13.60 -0.16 19.40
CA VAL A 610 12.44 -0.11 18.50
C VAL A 610 11.36 -1.04 19.05
N SER A 611 10.11 -0.58 19.05
CA SER A 611 8.96 -1.36 19.51
C SER A 611 7.74 -1.09 18.64
N ALA A 612 7.04 -2.14 18.21
CA ALA A 612 5.77 -2.02 17.46
C ALA A 612 4.58 -1.76 18.39
N ASN A 613 4.61 -0.62 19.09
CA ASN A 613 3.56 -0.11 19.98
C ASN A 613 3.58 1.42 19.98
N GLU A 614 2.50 2.05 20.43
CA GLU A 614 2.41 3.50 20.71
C GLU A 614 3.33 3.93 21.84
N LEU A 615 3.70 5.22 21.86
CA LEU A 615 4.57 5.80 22.89
C LEU A 615 3.96 5.74 24.29
N GLN A 616 4.56 4.93 25.15
CA GLN A 616 4.14 4.77 26.55
C GLN A 616 4.71 5.86 27.46
N PRO A 617 4.06 6.18 28.60
CA PRO A 617 4.55 7.17 29.56
C PRO A 617 5.74 6.69 30.41
N VAL A 618 5.92 5.37 30.54
CA VAL A 618 7.03 4.76 31.29
C VAL A 618 7.68 3.70 30.41
N LEU A 619 9.00 3.73 30.33
CA LEU A 619 9.79 2.83 29.48
C LEU A 619 10.77 2.03 30.32
N HIS A 620 10.88 0.74 30.03
CA HIS A 620 11.89 -0.14 30.62
C HIS A 620 12.87 -0.58 29.54
N LEU A 621 14.10 -0.08 29.60
CA LEU A 621 15.14 -0.27 28.58
C LEU A 621 16.34 -0.99 29.18
N ASN A 622 16.78 -2.08 28.58
CA ASN A 622 18.02 -2.74 28.99
C ASN A 622 19.23 -1.98 28.43
N PRO A 623 20.26 -1.66 29.22
CA PRO A 623 21.44 -0.95 28.74
C PRO A 623 22.21 -1.75 27.67
N HIS A 624 22.27 -3.08 27.82
CA HIS A 624 22.81 -4.02 26.84
C HIS A 624 21.89 -5.24 26.73
N ALA A 625 21.99 -6.00 25.64
CA ALA A 625 21.14 -7.17 25.42
C ALA A 625 21.17 -8.20 26.58
N ASP A 626 22.31 -8.32 27.27
CA ASP A 626 22.54 -9.26 28.38
C ASP A 626 22.36 -8.65 29.78
N ALA A 627 21.86 -7.41 29.88
CA ALA A 627 21.75 -6.73 31.17
C ALA A 627 20.61 -7.31 32.04
N GLU A 628 20.92 -7.64 33.29
CA GLU A 628 19.94 -8.21 34.24
C GLU A 628 18.93 -7.16 34.78
N THR A 629 19.31 -5.87 34.77
CA THR A 629 18.50 -4.79 35.35
C THR A 629 18.12 -3.72 34.31
N PRO A 630 16.82 -3.51 34.03
CA PRO A 630 16.37 -2.48 33.11
C PRO A 630 16.45 -1.08 33.73
N MET A 631 16.81 -0.10 32.91
CA MET A 631 16.66 1.33 33.22
C MET A 631 15.19 1.72 33.04
N THR A 632 14.65 2.48 33.98
CA THR A 632 13.25 2.95 33.93
C THR A 632 13.21 4.44 33.62
N PHE A 633 12.82 4.78 32.40
CA PHE A 633 12.65 6.16 31.97
C PHE A 633 11.20 6.60 32.16
N VAL A 634 10.99 7.83 32.63
CA VAL A 634 9.67 8.41 32.86
C VAL A 634 9.50 9.63 31.96
N GLU A 635 8.32 9.75 31.36
CA GLU A 635 7.95 10.88 30.51
C GLU A 635 8.05 12.20 31.28
N VAL A 636 8.65 13.20 30.63
CA VAL A 636 8.75 14.56 31.16
C VAL A 636 7.39 15.24 31.05
N VAL A 637 7.00 15.96 32.09
CA VAL A 637 5.73 16.70 32.12
C VAL A 637 5.65 17.66 30.94
N GLU A 638 4.47 17.75 30.32
CA GLU A 638 4.21 18.50 29.08
C GLU A 638 4.71 19.96 29.12
N GLU A 639 4.60 20.62 30.28
CA GLU A 639 5.06 22.00 30.48
C GLU A 639 6.58 22.19 30.27
N ASP A 640 7.37 21.17 30.61
CA ASP A 640 8.85 21.20 30.53
C ASP A 640 9.38 20.49 29.27
N ALA A 641 8.55 19.70 28.58
CA ALA A 641 8.94 18.92 27.41
C ALA A 641 9.54 19.80 26.30
N MET A 642 8.93 20.95 26.00
CA MET A 642 9.42 21.88 24.97
C MET A 642 10.82 22.42 25.29
N ARG A 643 11.11 22.69 26.57
CA ARG A 643 12.42 23.15 27.01
C ARG A 643 13.45 22.03 26.93
N ALA A 644 13.06 20.81 27.29
CA ALA A 644 13.91 19.65 27.21
C ALA A 644 14.29 19.34 25.74
N PHE A 645 13.33 19.36 24.81
CA PHE A 645 13.62 19.21 23.37
C PHE A 645 14.55 20.29 22.82
N ALA A 646 14.40 21.55 23.27
CA ALA A 646 15.28 22.65 22.85
C ALA A 646 16.72 22.49 23.36
N ALA A 647 16.95 21.71 24.43
CA ALA A 647 18.28 21.42 24.94
C ALA A 647 18.99 20.27 24.20
N CYS A 648 18.25 19.50 23.40
CA CYS A 648 18.79 18.34 22.69
C CYS A 648 19.69 18.77 21.53
N THR A 649 20.91 18.22 21.49
CA THR A 649 21.90 18.49 20.44
C THR A 649 22.44 17.21 19.83
N LEU A 650 22.81 17.24 18.55
CA LEU A 650 23.53 16.16 17.88
C LEU A 650 25.03 16.29 18.14
N ASP A 651 25.70 15.20 18.50
CA ASP A 651 27.15 15.18 18.74
C ASP A 651 27.96 14.97 17.44
N ILE A 652 27.74 15.84 16.46
CA ILE A 652 28.42 15.82 15.16
C ILE A 652 29.52 16.87 15.15
N ASP A 653 30.76 16.48 14.83
CA ASP A 653 31.82 17.43 14.49
C ASP A 653 31.79 17.71 12.98
N PRO A 654 31.34 18.90 12.53
CA PRO A 654 31.25 19.22 11.10
C PRO A 654 32.61 19.28 10.38
N LYS A 655 33.73 19.13 11.10
CA LYS A 655 35.08 19.17 10.54
C LYS A 655 35.67 17.78 10.24
N VAL A 656 35.02 16.70 10.68
CA VAL A 656 35.53 15.33 10.52
C VAL A 656 34.67 14.60 9.48
N ILE A 657 35.16 14.48 8.24
CA ILE A 657 34.59 13.55 7.27
C ILE A 657 35.14 12.16 7.60
N THR A 658 34.34 11.32 8.23
CA THR A 658 34.65 9.90 8.44
C THR A 658 34.81 9.19 7.09
N LYS A 659 35.81 8.31 7.00
CA LYS A 659 36.10 7.56 5.76
C LYS A 659 34.97 6.57 5.49
N PRO A 660 34.66 6.26 4.20
CA PRO A 660 33.68 5.23 3.86
C PRO A 660 34.03 3.90 4.52
N ILE A 661 32.99 3.14 4.88
CA ILE A 661 33.06 1.85 5.57
C ILE A 661 34.02 0.91 4.82
N LEU A 662 35.25 0.77 5.33
CA LEU A 662 36.13 -0.36 5.09
C LEU A 662 36.21 -1.11 6.42
N ARG A 663 35.29 -2.08 6.62
CA ARG A 663 35.41 -2.99 7.76
C ARG A 663 36.50 -4.02 7.44
N GLY A 664 37.71 -3.64 7.81
CA GLY A 664 38.90 -4.49 7.92
C GLY A 664 39.99 -3.89 8.83
N ALA A 665 39.80 -2.67 9.36
CA ALA A 665 40.73 -2.06 10.31
C ALA A 665 40.03 -0.99 11.15
N VAL A 666 39.43 -1.37 12.27
CA VAL A 666 39.31 -0.48 13.44
C VAL A 666 39.79 -1.30 14.63
N GLU A 667 41.10 -1.50 14.69
CA GLU A 667 41.79 -1.75 15.95
C GLU A 667 41.88 -0.43 16.72
N GLY A 668 41.47 -0.49 17.99
CA GLY A 668 41.63 0.47 19.09
C GLY A 668 41.95 1.93 18.78
N VAL A 669 40.98 2.80 19.08
CA VAL A 669 41.19 4.05 19.84
C VAL A 669 40.05 4.22 20.83
#